data_AF-A0A7C3DSK5-F1
#
_entry.id   AF-A0A7C3DSK5-F1
#
_cell.length_a   1.000
_cell.length_b   1.000
_cell.length_c   1.000
_cell.angle_alpha   90.00
_cell.angle_beta   90.00
_cell.angle_gamma   90.00
#
_symmetry.space_group_name_H-M   'P 1'
#
loop_
_entity.id
_entity.type
_entity.pdbx_description
1 polymer ?
#
loop_
_entity_poly.entity_id
_entity_poly.type
_entity_poly.pdbx_seq_one_letter_code
_entity_poly.pdbx_strand_id
1 'polypeptide(L)'
;MKLRVIIPMAVVIAAVLAQSAFCIGQTYVDKRRVINAGVLVVDTSGGQVAAAAPYVFYIMSQRDDLKPQGWTFVNPIATGSEIFKNNAAYWLVNLRQATLENLSKFDVLYLNAASTTVFFQMADRDKLRRFVDGGGCLWVDNGGGMRFSSNDAYSFFIPGVNFKSGSAGSPQVLAKLHPLITNPFYLGSDEIAALCSPPPTSNFLEVIDPGFQAAFNTLPSPTTPSPVVAVVSSALNTDPTVAALDYGSGRVVFTSGFVGGWIQGPVTRGANPLSLTAQNSNPLWASAPHLKLAYNIVAWASTSPTFRKGYRRIAASLESAGAPLVERWRLPGAAPSSGSGSTGVQTGPAIWKNVIFYSAGTTLYALDAVPENDLDMDGNYDDGQTDPPNAGYDIIWKAEIGQSISSPTVASMLDPMGGNLAPKDFVLVMAQDGLVHIFEALPADMTGRLSGAPVERSDLWQVPQNDSPQGNGALLPPVVSNGWIYAVGLNGKIYGHSPVLAAAGGKGISGTPPTPWAVPLYPVPGQVAEVKSGPTFGFIKSKSSGALIQTLSVVARPPVMSSVNVVNNDNIYSMPIFVSSDRLQVMNPNDLITPPSTGYILFRNSFPSMPISSYPTPEVWATNPDGSSVSVEIDPSYWASPNS
;
A
#
# COMPACT_ATOMS: atom_id res chain seq x y z
N MET A 1 12.60 64.20 41.57
CA MET A 1 12.89 62.84 42.12
C MET A 1 11.58 62.07 42.18
N LYS A 2 11.63 60.78 41.81
CA LYS A 2 10.52 59.81 41.62
C LYS A 2 9.77 59.88 40.29
N LEU A 3 10.50 59.44 39.25
CA LEU A 3 9.97 58.82 38.04
C LEU A 3 9.16 57.56 38.46
N ARG A 4 7.85 57.53 38.24
CA ARG A 4 7.04 56.31 38.37
C ARG A 4 6.91 55.68 36.99
N VAL A 5 7.67 54.60 36.77
CA VAL A 5 7.58 53.75 35.61
C VAL A 5 6.23 53.03 35.63
N ILE A 6 5.38 53.32 34.66
CA ILE A 6 4.18 52.53 34.36
C ILE A 6 4.64 51.40 33.44
N ILE A 7 4.86 50.20 34.00
CA ILE A 7 5.01 48.98 33.20
C ILE A 7 3.59 48.58 32.78
N PRO A 8 3.27 48.44 31.48
CA PRO A 8 1.92 48.10 31.06
C PRO A 8 1.64 46.64 31.42
N MET A 9 0.60 46.46 32.23
CA MET A 9 -0.10 45.23 32.56
C MET A 9 -0.85 44.65 31.33
N ALA A 10 -0.19 44.63 30.18
CA ALA A 10 -0.65 44.07 28.91
C ALA A 10 0.23 42.90 28.44
N VAL A 11 1.38 42.65 29.11
CA VAL A 11 2.28 41.52 28.80
C VAL A 11 1.97 40.27 29.63
N VAL A 12 1.12 40.37 30.67
CA VAL A 12 0.85 39.26 31.61
C VAL A 12 -0.44 38.48 31.30
N ILE A 13 -1.27 38.91 30.32
CA ILE A 13 -2.48 38.19 29.87
C ILE A 13 -2.36 37.81 28.38
N ALA A 14 -1.16 37.44 27.94
CA ALA A 14 -0.95 36.67 26.70
C ALA A 14 -0.32 35.29 26.99
N ALA A 15 -0.06 34.97 28.27
CA ALA A 15 0.65 33.77 28.69
C ALA A 15 -0.24 32.64 29.24
N VAL A 16 -1.58 32.75 29.22
CA VAL A 16 -2.49 31.71 29.76
C VAL A 16 -3.70 31.44 28.85
N LEU A 17 -3.47 31.47 27.54
CA LEU A 17 -4.26 30.68 26.58
C LEU A 17 -3.28 30.08 25.56
N ALA A 18 -2.23 29.41 26.05
CA ALA A 18 -1.69 28.31 25.28
C ALA A 18 -2.85 27.32 25.16
N GLN A 19 -3.54 27.32 24.01
CA GLN A 19 -4.34 26.17 23.63
C GLN A 19 -3.41 24.98 23.80
N SER A 20 -3.65 24.17 24.81
CA SER A 20 -2.88 22.96 24.99
C SER A 20 -3.12 22.14 23.73
N ALA A 21 -2.08 22.03 22.92
CA ALA A 21 -2.16 21.30 21.68
C ALA A 21 -2.13 19.81 22.01
N PHE A 22 -3.01 19.03 21.38
CA PHE A 22 -3.16 17.62 21.65
C PHE A 22 -3.22 16.82 20.36
N CYS A 23 -2.65 15.62 20.38
CA CYS A 23 -3.05 14.53 19.49
C CYS A 23 -4.01 13.64 20.28
N ILE A 24 -5.14 13.23 19.68
CA ILE A 24 -6.18 12.43 20.34
C ILE A 24 -6.50 11.21 19.48
N GLY A 25 -6.44 10.02 20.07
CA GLY A 25 -6.99 8.80 19.50
C GLY A 25 -8.46 8.67 19.87
N GLN A 26 -9.33 8.37 18.91
CA GLN A 26 -10.77 8.18 19.14
C GLN A 26 -11.23 6.82 18.62
N THR A 27 -12.24 6.24 19.26
CA THR A 27 -12.87 4.99 18.81
C THR A 27 -14.40 5.06 18.90
N TYR A 28 -15.08 4.27 18.08
CA TYR A 28 -16.53 4.10 18.14
C TYR A 28 -16.88 2.91 19.01
N VAL A 29 -17.82 3.08 19.94
CA VAL A 29 -18.27 2.01 20.85
C VAL A 29 -19.02 0.91 20.09
N ASP A 30 -20.00 1.27 19.26
CA ASP A 30 -20.77 0.32 18.44
C ASP A 30 -20.29 0.29 16.99
N LYS A 31 -19.09 -0.24 16.75
CA LYS A 31 -18.54 -0.39 15.40
C LYS A 31 -19.16 -1.60 14.69
N ARG A 32 -19.93 -1.37 13.62
CA ARG A 32 -20.48 -2.44 12.77
C ARG A 32 -19.90 -2.38 11.36
N ARG A 33 -19.00 -3.32 11.04
CA ARG A 33 -18.33 -3.37 9.74
C ARG A 33 -18.95 -4.44 8.86
N VAL A 34 -19.47 -4.03 7.71
CA VAL A 34 -19.83 -4.95 6.63
C VAL A 34 -18.59 -5.15 5.76
N ILE A 35 -18.20 -6.40 5.55
CA ILE A 35 -17.07 -6.81 4.73
C ILE A 35 -17.61 -7.46 3.48
N ASN A 36 -17.37 -6.81 2.34
CA ASN A 36 -17.74 -7.31 1.03
C ASN A 36 -16.68 -8.32 0.57
N ALA A 37 -17.02 -9.60 0.63
CA ALA A 37 -16.10 -10.71 0.40
C ALA A 37 -16.62 -11.66 -0.69
N GLY A 38 -15.71 -12.16 -1.52
CA GLY A 38 -16.03 -13.08 -2.60
C GLY A 38 -14.91 -14.08 -2.90
N VAL A 39 -15.28 -15.27 -3.37
CA VAL A 39 -14.36 -16.34 -3.75
C VAL A 39 -14.30 -16.42 -5.27
N LEU A 40 -13.12 -16.21 -5.85
CA LEU A 40 -12.93 -16.15 -7.29
C LEU A 40 -13.03 -17.53 -7.93
N VAL A 41 -13.78 -17.59 -9.03
CA VAL A 41 -13.75 -18.69 -10.01
C VAL A 41 -12.91 -18.22 -11.19
N VAL A 42 -11.94 -19.04 -11.55
CA VAL A 42 -10.89 -18.70 -12.53
C VAL A 42 -10.72 -19.79 -13.58
N ASP A 43 -10.14 -19.42 -14.71
CA ASP A 43 -9.92 -20.32 -15.82
C ASP A 43 -8.65 -21.18 -15.61
N THR A 44 -8.63 -22.34 -16.25
CA THR A 44 -7.49 -23.24 -16.37
C THR A 44 -7.39 -23.72 -17.83
N SER A 45 -6.36 -24.50 -18.17
CA SER A 45 -6.25 -25.09 -19.51
C SER A 45 -7.42 -26.02 -19.87
N GLY A 46 -8.12 -26.59 -18.88
CA GLY A 46 -9.26 -27.48 -19.06
C GLY A 46 -10.64 -26.80 -18.95
N GLY A 47 -10.68 -25.47 -18.81
CA GLY A 47 -11.92 -24.71 -18.56
C GLY A 47 -11.94 -24.08 -17.17
N GLN A 48 -13.12 -23.67 -16.69
CA GLN A 48 -13.26 -23.03 -15.38
C GLN A 48 -13.06 -24.03 -14.24
N VAL A 49 -12.17 -23.70 -13.30
CA VAL A 49 -12.04 -24.45 -12.06
C VAL A 49 -12.77 -23.71 -10.95
N ALA A 50 -13.67 -24.44 -10.31
CA ALA A 50 -14.34 -23.94 -9.11
C ALA A 50 -13.37 -23.92 -7.93
N ALA A 51 -13.58 -22.97 -7.02
CA ALA A 51 -12.67 -22.74 -5.91
C ALA A 51 -12.57 -23.98 -5.01
N ALA A 52 -11.35 -24.30 -4.56
CA ALA A 52 -11.15 -25.46 -3.68
C ALA A 52 -11.63 -25.18 -2.24
N ALA A 53 -11.75 -23.90 -1.84
CA ALA A 53 -12.34 -23.49 -0.56
C ALA A 53 -13.45 -22.43 -0.64
N PRO A 54 -14.65 -22.78 -1.13
CA PRO A 54 -15.75 -21.81 -1.31
C PRO A 54 -16.43 -21.38 -0.01
N TYR A 55 -16.26 -22.12 1.09
CA TYR A 55 -16.93 -21.84 2.37
C TYR A 55 -16.09 -21.01 3.36
N VAL A 56 -14.94 -20.48 2.94
CA VAL A 56 -14.03 -19.74 3.83
C VAL A 56 -14.73 -18.59 4.54
N PHE A 57 -15.39 -17.69 3.80
CA PHE A 57 -16.10 -16.54 4.37
C PHE A 57 -17.39 -16.92 5.10
N TYR A 58 -18.03 -18.03 4.71
CA TYR A 58 -19.16 -18.58 5.48
C TYR A 58 -18.70 -18.93 6.89
N ILE A 59 -17.65 -19.74 7.03
CA ILE A 59 -17.17 -20.15 8.35
C ILE A 59 -16.65 -18.96 9.17
N MET A 60 -15.88 -18.06 8.55
CA MET A 60 -15.49 -16.81 9.21
C MET A 60 -16.70 -16.02 9.73
N SER A 61 -17.82 -16.01 9.00
CA SER A 61 -19.03 -15.32 9.46
C SER A 61 -19.70 -15.95 10.68
N GLN A 62 -19.49 -17.26 10.92
CA GLN A 62 -20.18 -18.04 11.96
C GLN A 62 -19.36 -18.19 13.26
N ARG A 63 -18.10 -17.78 13.29
CA ARG A 63 -17.22 -17.94 14.46
C ARG A 63 -17.38 -16.81 15.46
N ASP A 64 -18.54 -16.69 16.10
CA ASP A 64 -18.80 -15.60 17.04
C ASP A 64 -17.86 -15.59 18.27
N ASP A 65 -17.16 -16.69 18.53
CA ASP A 65 -16.11 -16.82 19.56
C ASP A 65 -14.77 -16.18 19.17
N LEU A 66 -14.46 -16.07 17.87
CA LEU A 66 -13.19 -15.54 17.36
C LEU A 66 -13.34 -14.36 16.39
N LYS A 67 -14.48 -14.20 15.73
CA LYS A 67 -14.73 -13.13 14.77
C LYS A 67 -14.71 -11.80 15.49
N PRO A 68 -13.95 -10.79 15.02
CA PRO A 68 -13.99 -9.47 15.62
C PRO A 68 -15.42 -8.93 15.72
N GLN A 69 -15.75 -8.33 16.86
CA GLN A 69 -17.10 -7.89 17.15
C GLN A 69 -17.60 -6.90 16.09
N GLY A 70 -18.87 -7.05 15.69
CA GLY A 70 -19.51 -6.18 14.71
C GLY A 70 -19.15 -6.46 13.25
N TRP A 71 -18.28 -7.42 12.95
CA TRP A 71 -17.95 -7.83 11.58
C TRP A 71 -19.05 -8.71 10.98
N THR A 72 -19.47 -8.39 9.77
CA THR A 72 -20.41 -9.18 8.98
C THR A 72 -19.91 -9.36 7.56
N PHE A 73 -19.83 -10.60 7.08
CA PHE A 73 -19.42 -10.90 5.71
C PHE A 73 -20.62 -11.01 4.78
N VAL A 74 -20.52 -10.39 3.61
CA VAL A 74 -21.54 -10.42 2.55
C VAL A 74 -20.89 -10.50 1.17
N ASN A 75 -21.56 -11.14 0.21
CA ASN A 75 -21.22 -11.00 -1.19
C ASN A 75 -22.14 -9.92 -1.79
N PRO A 76 -21.63 -8.73 -2.19
CA PRO A 76 -22.44 -7.62 -2.66
C PRO A 76 -23.11 -7.86 -4.03
N ILE A 77 -22.71 -8.90 -4.77
CA ILE A 77 -23.29 -9.22 -6.09
C ILE A 77 -24.06 -10.55 -6.09
N ALA A 78 -24.21 -11.20 -4.94
CA ALA A 78 -25.11 -12.34 -4.82
C ALA A 78 -26.54 -11.84 -5.07
N THR A 79 -27.15 -12.25 -6.17
CA THR A 79 -28.49 -11.83 -6.58
C THR A 79 -29.47 -12.99 -6.39
N GLY A 80 -30.62 -12.69 -5.76
CA GLY A 80 -31.74 -13.62 -5.59
C GLY A 80 -32.02 -13.98 -4.13
N SER A 81 -33.31 -14.02 -3.77
CA SER A 81 -33.83 -14.48 -2.48
C SER A 81 -33.66 -15.99 -2.23
N GLU A 82 -33.06 -16.72 -3.18
CA GLU A 82 -32.98 -18.19 -3.19
C GLU A 82 -31.58 -18.75 -2.88
N ILE A 83 -30.52 -17.92 -2.89
CA ILE A 83 -29.15 -18.38 -2.59
C ILE A 83 -28.77 -17.96 -1.17
N PHE A 84 -28.74 -18.93 -0.26
CA PHE A 84 -28.38 -18.71 1.14
C PHE A 84 -26.85 -18.68 1.36
N LYS A 85 -26.39 -17.94 2.37
CA LYS A 85 -24.95 -17.83 2.73
C LYS A 85 -24.27 -19.17 3.03
N ASN A 86 -25.04 -20.19 3.40
CA ASN A 86 -24.55 -21.54 3.67
C ASN A 86 -24.39 -22.40 2.40
N ASN A 87 -24.60 -21.83 1.21
CA ASN A 87 -24.35 -22.45 -0.08
C ASN A 87 -23.10 -21.84 -0.72
N ALA A 88 -22.20 -22.68 -1.25
CA ALA A 88 -20.99 -22.27 -1.96
C ALA A 88 -21.28 -21.22 -3.04
N ALA A 89 -22.36 -21.40 -3.82
CA ALA A 89 -22.74 -20.51 -4.92
C ALA A 89 -22.94 -19.05 -4.48
N TYR A 90 -23.33 -18.81 -3.22
CA TYR A 90 -23.47 -17.46 -2.68
C TYR A 90 -22.15 -16.69 -2.70
N TRP A 91 -21.02 -17.37 -2.47
CA TRP A 91 -19.72 -16.72 -2.32
C TRP A 91 -18.94 -16.64 -3.63
N LEU A 92 -19.32 -17.40 -4.64
CA LEU A 92 -18.56 -17.49 -5.90
C LEU A 92 -18.69 -16.22 -6.74
N VAL A 93 -17.56 -15.77 -7.28
CA VAL A 93 -17.43 -14.63 -8.17
C VAL A 93 -16.69 -15.08 -9.42
N ASN A 94 -17.42 -15.21 -10.53
CA ASN A 94 -16.81 -15.62 -11.80
C ASN A 94 -16.03 -14.45 -12.39
N LEU A 95 -14.69 -14.50 -12.34
CA LEU A 95 -13.83 -13.40 -12.77
C LEU A 95 -14.07 -13.02 -14.24
N ARG A 96 -14.32 -14.03 -15.08
CA ARG A 96 -14.58 -13.87 -16.51
C ARG A 96 -15.82 -13.01 -16.76
N GLN A 97 -16.88 -13.29 -16.02
CA GLN A 97 -18.19 -12.65 -16.17
C GLN A 97 -18.33 -11.35 -15.37
N ALA A 98 -17.58 -11.21 -14.27
CA ALA A 98 -17.63 -10.02 -13.44
C ALA A 98 -17.12 -8.78 -14.19
N THR A 99 -17.87 -7.69 -14.09
CA THR A 99 -17.44 -6.36 -14.55
C THR A 99 -16.49 -5.72 -13.53
N LEU A 100 -15.72 -4.72 -13.95
CA LEU A 100 -14.88 -3.96 -13.01
C LEU A 100 -15.72 -3.27 -11.92
N GLU A 101 -16.90 -2.77 -12.27
CA GLU A 101 -17.83 -2.18 -11.30
C GLU A 101 -18.27 -3.21 -10.25
N ASN A 102 -18.56 -4.46 -10.66
CA ASN A 102 -18.87 -5.54 -9.72
C ASN A 102 -17.70 -5.81 -8.78
N LEU A 103 -16.49 -5.91 -9.31
CA LEU A 103 -15.29 -6.16 -8.49
C LEU A 103 -14.97 -4.99 -7.54
N SER A 104 -15.24 -3.75 -7.94
CA SER A 104 -15.00 -2.56 -7.11
C SER A 104 -15.86 -2.49 -5.85
N LYS A 105 -16.93 -3.29 -5.77
CA LYS A 105 -17.79 -3.39 -4.58
C LYS A 105 -17.20 -4.28 -3.50
N PHE A 106 -16.18 -5.08 -3.80
CA PHE A 106 -15.54 -5.99 -2.85
C PHE A 106 -14.43 -5.30 -2.08
N ASP A 107 -14.26 -5.70 -0.82
CA ASP A 107 -13.11 -5.35 0.02
C ASP A 107 -12.02 -6.41 -0.09
N VAL A 108 -12.43 -7.68 -0.15
CA VAL A 108 -11.54 -8.84 -0.22
C VAL A 108 -12.03 -9.85 -1.26
N LEU A 109 -11.12 -10.26 -2.14
CA LEU A 109 -11.34 -11.37 -3.07
C LEU A 109 -10.36 -12.49 -2.73
N TYR A 110 -10.89 -13.69 -2.54
CA TYR A 110 -10.13 -14.89 -2.25
C TYR A 110 -9.96 -15.73 -3.50
N LEU A 111 -8.72 -15.98 -3.89
CA LEU A 111 -8.35 -16.85 -4.99
C LEU A 111 -7.74 -18.13 -4.43
N ASN A 112 -8.34 -19.26 -4.77
CA ASN A 112 -7.83 -20.56 -4.36
C ASN A 112 -8.18 -21.64 -5.36
N ALA A 113 -7.18 -22.42 -5.73
CA ALA A 113 -7.31 -23.61 -6.55
C ALA A 113 -6.40 -24.70 -6.00
N ALA A 114 -6.68 -25.95 -6.35
CA ALA A 114 -5.90 -27.12 -5.95
C ALA A 114 -5.54 -27.97 -7.17
N SER A 115 -4.32 -28.49 -7.19
CA SER A 115 -3.81 -29.46 -8.18
C SER A 115 -4.01 -29.03 -9.63
N THR A 116 -3.82 -27.73 -9.91
CA THR A 116 -4.07 -27.16 -11.23
C THR A 116 -3.24 -25.91 -11.50
N THR A 117 -3.10 -25.59 -12.79
CA THR A 117 -2.53 -24.32 -13.24
C THR A 117 -3.66 -23.34 -13.55
N VAL A 118 -3.63 -22.18 -12.91
CA VAL A 118 -4.58 -21.08 -13.15
C VAL A 118 -4.12 -20.23 -14.32
N PHE A 119 -5.07 -19.86 -15.18
CA PHE A 119 -4.89 -19.08 -16.40
C PHE A 119 -5.66 -17.76 -16.26
N PHE A 120 -4.98 -16.64 -16.50
CA PHE A 120 -5.61 -15.32 -16.57
C PHE A 120 -5.42 -14.73 -17.95
N GLN A 121 -6.51 -14.61 -18.71
CA GLN A 121 -6.46 -13.82 -19.93
C GLN A 121 -6.16 -12.36 -19.62
N MET A 122 -5.66 -11.61 -20.60
CA MET A 122 -5.24 -10.22 -20.43
C MET A 122 -6.32 -9.33 -19.76
N ALA A 123 -7.59 -9.50 -20.14
CA ALA A 123 -8.70 -8.73 -19.57
C ALA A 123 -8.97 -9.09 -18.10
N ASP A 124 -8.91 -10.37 -17.75
CA ASP A 124 -9.15 -10.85 -16.38
C ASP A 124 -7.99 -10.49 -15.45
N ARG A 125 -6.76 -10.53 -15.98
CA ARG A 125 -5.57 -10.02 -15.32
C ARG A 125 -5.69 -8.52 -15.01
N ASP A 126 -6.15 -7.72 -15.96
CA ASP A 126 -6.34 -6.27 -15.76
C ASP A 126 -7.46 -5.97 -14.74
N LYS A 127 -8.55 -6.74 -14.75
CA LYS A 127 -9.61 -6.63 -13.73
C LYS A 127 -9.06 -6.81 -12.31
N LEU A 128 -8.28 -7.88 -12.07
CA LEU A 128 -7.67 -8.13 -10.76
C LEU A 128 -6.68 -7.04 -10.36
N ARG A 129 -5.83 -6.64 -11.31
CA ARG A 129 -4.87 -5.55 -11.09
C ARG A 129 -5.58 -4.27 -10.67
N ARG A 130 -6.64 -3.87 -11.38
CA ARG A 130 -7.44 -2.67 -11.05
C ARG A 130 -8.18 -2.77 -9.73
N PHE A 131 -8.69 -3.95 -9.39
CA PHE A 131 -9.32 -4.21 -8.09
C PHE A 131 -8.34 -3.93 -6.94
N VAL A 132 -7.14 -4.54 -6.99
CA VAL A 132 -6.12 -4.33 -5.96
C VAL A 132 -5.64 -2.89 -5.96
N ASP A 133 -5.36 -2.33 -7.13
CA ASP A 133 -4.99 -0.93 -7.28
C ASP A 133 -5.99 0.07 -6.69
N GLY A 134 -7.28 -0.27 -6.76
CA GLY A 134 -8.40 0.51 -6.23
C GLY A 134 -8.53 0.48 -4.71
N GLY A 135 -7.74 -0.37 -4.03
CA GLY A 135 -7.78 -0.54 -2.57
C GLY A 135 -8.27 -1.91 -2.12
N GLY A 136 -8.60 -2.81 -3.04
CA GLY A 136 -9.02 -4.17 -2.71
C GLY A 136 -7.88 -5.03 -2.16
N CYS A 137 -8.23 -6.03 -1.35
CA CYS A 137 -7.31 -7.07 -0.91
C CYS A 137 -7.51 -8.33 -1.75
N LEU A 138 -6.48 -8.77 -2.45
CA LEU A 138 -6.46 -10.08 -3.12
C LEU A 138 -5.72 -11.08 -2.26
N TRP A 139 -6.44 -12.07 -1.73
CA TRP A 139 -5.86 -13.16 -0.97
C TRP A 139 -5.73 -14.41 -1.86
N VAL A 140 -4.51 -14.75 -2.21
CA VAL A 140 -4.14 -15.92 -3.01
C VAL A 140 -3.70 -17.05 -2.09
N ASP A 141 -4.46 -18.12 -2.04
CA ASP A 141 -4.18 -19.28 -1.20
C ASP A 141 -4.00 -20.53 -2.04
N ASN A 142 -2.88 -21.21 -1.84
CA ASN A 142 -2.58 -22.44 -2.55
C ASN A 142 -3.34 -23.62 -1.94
N GLY A 143 -4.21 -24.25 -2.72
CA GLY A 143 -5.01 -25.40 -2.29
C GLY A 143 -4.29 -26.75 -2.30
N GLY A 144 -2.98 -26.77 -2.53
CA GLY A 144 -2.19 -27.98 -2.75
C GLY A 144 -2.01 -28.25 -4.24
N GLY A 145 -0.87 -27.90 -4.80
CA GLY A 145 -0.49 -28.08 -6.20
C GLY A 145 -0.95 -26.97 -7.14
N MET A 146 -1.36 -25.80 -6.62
CA MET A 146 -1.69 -24.65 -7.46
C MET A 146 -0.44 -24.08 -8.11
N ARG A 147 -0.55 -23.69 -9.39
CA ARG A 147 0.49 -22.94 -10.11
C ARG A 147 -0.14 -21.81 -10.93
N PHE A 148 0.63 -20.76 -11.17
CA PHE A 148 0.31 -19.80 -12.22
C PHE A 148 0.94 -20.22 -13.55
N SER A 149 0.25 -19.94 -14.65
CA SER A 149 0.78 -20.20 -16.00
C SER A 149 2.10 -19.46 -16.24
N SER A 150 3.11 -20.19 -16.70
CA SER A 150 4.39 -19.63 -17.14
C SER A 150 4.32 -18.96 -18.52
N ASN A 151 3.19 -19.12 -19.23
CA ASN A 151 2.95 -18.43 -20.48
C ASN A 151 2.51 -16.98 -20.18
N ASP A 152 3.28 -16.00 -20.64
CA ASP A 152 3.03 -14.58 -20.38
C ASP A 152 1.64 -14.10 -20.83
N ALA A 153 1.04 -14.74 -21.84
CA ALA A 153 -0.31 -14.45 -22.30
C ALA A 153 -1.40 -14.82 -21.28
N TYR A 154 -1.10 -15.75 -20.37
CA TYR A 154 -2.04 -16.29 -19.37
C TYR A 154 -1.55 -16.16 -17.92
N SER A 155 -0.45 -15.43 -17.73
CA SER A 155 0.25 -15.28 -16.46
C SER A 155 -0.52 -14.41 -15.45
N PHE A 156 -0.15 -14.53 -14.18
CA PHE A 156 -0.64 -13.62 -13.14
C PHE A 156 -0.09 -12.20 -13.33
N PHE A 157 -0.76 -11.18 -12.76
CA PHE A 157 -0.34 -9.78 -12.96
C PHE A 157 0.94 -9.41 -12.22
N ILE A 158 1.29 -10.13 -11.15
CA ILE A 158 2.60 -10.03 -10.51
C ILE A 158 3.55 -11.00 -11.23
N PRO A 159 4.62 -10.50 -11.86
CA PRO A 159 5.56 -11.34 -12.60
C PRO A 159 6.27 -12.36 -11.72
N GLY A 160 6.49 -13.55 -12.25
CA GLY A 160 7.37 -14.57 -11.66
C GLY A 160 6.78 -15.32 -10.47
N VAL A 161 5.96 -14.67 -9.63
CA VAL A 161 5.41 -15.30 -8.42
C VAL A 161 4.69 -16.60 -8.76
N ASN A 162 4.95 -17.64 -7.96
CA ASN A 162 4.35 -18.95 -8.10
C ASN A 162 4.35 -19.68 -6.76
N PHE A 163 3.97 -20.95 -6.78
CA PHE A 163 4.18 -21.86 -5.66
C PHE A 163 5.16 -22.94 -6.10
N LYS A 164 5.86 -23.54 -5.13
CA LYS A 164 6.80 -24.65 -5.36
C LYS A 164 6.76 -25.62 -4.17
N SER A 165 7.40 -26.78 -4.32
CA SER A 165 7.63 -27.67 -3.19
C SER A 165 8.65 -27.03 -2.24
N GLY A 166 8.35 -27.05 -0.94
CA GLY A 166 9.21 -26.52 0.10
C GLY A 166 10.16 -27.54 0.69
N SER A 167 11.16 -27.04 1.40
CA SER A 167 12.11 -27.84 2.18
C SER A 167 11.56 -28.10 3.59
N ALA A 168 11.96 -29.20 4.22
CA ALA A 168 11.74 -29.38 5.66
C ALA A 168 12.60 -28.38 6.44
N GLY A 169 12.04 -27.77 7.49
CA GLY A 169 12.75 -26.79 8.31
C GLY A 169 11.91 -26.34 9.50
N SER A 170 12.41 -25.33 10.21
CA SER A 170 11.71 -24.76 11.37
C SER A 170 10.82 -23.60 10.94
N PRO A 171 9.54 -23.57 11.32
CA PRO A 171 8.67 -22.40 11.15
C PRO A 171 9.26 -21.19 11.88
N GLN A 172 9.36 -20.06 11.19
CA GLN A 172 9.87 -18.80 11.74
C GLN A 172 9.02 -17.63 11.24
N VAL A 173 8.83 -16.63 12.10
CA VAL A 173 8.27 -15.34 11.71
C VAL A 173 9.41 -14.42 11.32
N LEU A 174 9.45 -14.01 10.06
CA LEU A 174 10.50 -13.13 9.52
C LEU A 174 10.17 -11.65 9.73
N ALA A 175 8.87 -11.32 9.77
CA ALA A 175 8.38 -9.97 10.02
C ALA A 175 7.44 -9.98 11.24
N LYS A 176 8.03 -10.01 12.45
CA LYS A 176 7.31 -10.20 13.72
C LYS A 176 6.19 -9.18 13.96
N LEU A 177 6.43 -7.93 13.58
CA LEU A 177 5.49 -6.83 13.75
C LEU A 177 4.50 -6.67 12.58
N HIS A 178 4.47 -7.62 11.63
CA HIS A 178 3.56 -7.52 10.49
C HIS A 178 2.10 -7.74 10.94
N PRO A 179 1.10 -6.97 10.44
CA PRO A 179 -0.31 -7.08 10.87
C PRO A 179 -0.91 -8.46 10.64
N LEU A 180 -0.42 -9.16 9.62
CA LEU A 180 -0.78 -10.56 9.39
C LEU A 180 -0.48 -11.48 10.60
N ILE A 181 0.44 -11.06 11.48
CA ILE A 181 0.83 -11.75 12.70
C ILE A 181 0.26 -11.10 13.95
N THR A 182 0.03 -9.79 13.94
CA THR A 182 -0.24 -9.03 15.17
C THR A 182 -1.64 -8.42 15.27
N ASN A 183 -2.42 -8.31 14.19
CA ASN A 183 -3.66 -7.53 14.22
C ASN A 183 -4.80 -8.10 13.33
N PRO A 184 -6.00 -8.37 13.88
CA PRO A 184 -6.40 -8.17 15.28
C PRO A 184 -5.94 -9.28 16.23
N PHE A 185 -5.38 -10.36 15.72
CA PHE A 185 -4.92 -11.47 16.53
C PHE A 185 -3.42 -11.61 16.46
N TYR A 186 -2.81 -11.79 17.62
CA TYR A 186 -1.48 -12.35 17.69
C TYR A 186 -1.47 -13.84 17.33
N LEU A 187 -0.52 -14.24 16.47
CA LEU A 187 -0.21 -15.62 16.14
C LEU A 187 1.05 -16.09 16.87
N GLY A 188 0.86 -16.93 17.89
CA GLY A 188 1.96 -17.51 18.66
C GLY A 188 2.72 -18.61 17.90
N SER A 189 3.84 -19.10 18.45
CA SER A 189 4.71 -20.09 17.81
C SER A 189 4.00 -21.36 17.32
N ASP A 190 3.07 -21.89 18.11
CA ASP A 190 2.31 -23.10 17.75
C ASP A 190 1.34 -22.83 16.60
N GLU A 191 0.77 -21.63 16.57
CA GLU A 191 -0.12 -21.17 15.51
C GLU A 191 0.65 -20.95 14.21
N ILE A 192 1.85 -20.38 14.31
CA ILE A 192 2.80 -20.26 13.19
C ILE A 192 3.21 -21.64 12.66
N ALA A 193 3.47 -22.60 13.54
CA ALA A 193 3.78 -23.97 13.11
C ALA A 193 2.61 -24.62 12.36
N ALA A 194 1.37 -24.36 12.77
CA ALA A 194 0.17 -24.81 12.05
C ALA A 194 0.07 -24.21 10.64
N LEU A 195 0.43 -22.94 10.45
CA LEU A 195 0.45 -22.29 9.13
C LEU A 195 1.52 -22.86 8.19
N CYS A 196 2.59 -23.41 8.75
CA CYS A 196 3.69 -24.06 8.02
C CYS A 196 3.51 -25.57 7.86
N SER A 197 2.28 -26.08 8.02
CA SER A 197 1.97 -27.50 7.84
C SER A 197 1.58 -27.79 6.38
N PRO A 198 1.86 -29.00 5.86
CA PRO A 198 1.36 -29.44 4.57
C PRO A 198 -0.17 -29.29 4.47
N PRO A 199 -0.71 -28.92 3.29
CA PRO A 199 -2.14 -28.79 3.12
C PRO A 199 -2.80 -30.18 3.24
N PRO A 200 -4.09 -30.27 3.63
CA PRO A 200 -4.78 -31.57 3.79
C PRO A 200 -4.81 -32.43 2.51
N THR A 201 -4.55 -31.82 1.36
CA THR A 201 -4.56 -32.40 0.02
C THR A 201 -3.17 -32.87 -0.45
N SER A 202 -2.10 -32.61 0.31
CA SER A 202 -0.72 -32.96 -0.05
C SER A 202 0.08 -33.44 1.16
N ASN A 203 0.97 -34.42 0.93
CA ASN A 203 1.93 -34.85 1.95
C ASN A 203 3.20 -33.98 1.98
N PHE A 204 3.32 -33.01 1.07
CA PHE A 204 4.48 -32.15 0.95
C PHE A 204 4.13 -30.73 1.37
N LEU A 205 5.06 -30.10 2.10
CA LEU A 205 5.01 -28.66 2.33
C LEU A 205 5.10 -27.95 0.97
N GLU A 206 4.15 -27.08 0.71
CA GLU A 206 4.24 -26.13 -0.40
C GLU A 206 4.57 -24.75 0.14
N VAL A 207 5.31 -24.00 -0.66
CA VAL A 207 5.87 -22.70 -0.30
C VAL A 207 5.70 -21.75 -1.47
N ILE A 208 5.78 -20.47 -1.17
CA ILE A 208 5.68 -19.40 -2.14
C ILE A 208 7.02 -19.30 -2.85
N ASP A 209 7.00 -19.42 -4.17
CA ASP A 209 8.08 -18.92 -5.00
C ASP A 209 7.80 -17.44 -5.24
N PRO A 210 8.56 -16.50 -4.64
CA PRO A 210 8.35 -15.08 -4.90
C PRO A 210 8.63 -14.71 -6.37
N GLY A 211 9.14 -15.64 -7.17
CA GLY A 211 9.30 -15.51 -8.61
C GLY A 211 10.69 -15.14 -9.06
N PHE A 212 11.69 -15.38 -8.20
CA PHE A 212 13.06 -14.97 -8.45
C PHE A 212 14.05 -15.98 -7.89
N GLN A 213 14.80 -16.62 -8.80
CA GLN A 213 15.90 -17.49 -8.45
C GLN A 213 17.13 -16.65 -8.08
N ALA A 214 17.71 -16.91 -6.92
CA ALA A 214 19.03 -16.43 -6.49
C ALA A 214 20.19 -16.80 -7.44
N ALA A 215 19.91 -17.46 -8.58
CA ALA A 215 20.89 -17.88 -9.58
C ALA A 215 21.33 -16.77 -10.54
N PHE A 216 20.87 -15.53 -10.36
CA PHE A 216 21.41 -14.38 -11.07
C PHE A 216 21.89 -13.35 -10.04
N ASN A 217 23.09 -12.81 -10.27
CA ASN A 217 23.71 -11.69 -9.53
C ASN A 217 22.93 -10.36 -9.71
N THR A 218 21.61 -10.42 -9.56
CA THR A 218 20.62 -9.38 -9.85
C THR A 218 19.76 -9.19 -8.62
N LEU A 219 19.51 -7.94 -8.25
CA LEU A 219 18.60 -7.62 -7.15
C LEU A 219 17.15 -7.99 -7.52
N PRO A 220 16.28 -8.33 -6.54
CA PRO A 220 14.90 -8.71 -6.77
C PRO A 220 14.09 -7.54 -7.33
N SER A 221 13.03 -7.86 -8.08
CA SER A 221 12.07 -6.87 -8.57
C SER A 221 11.48 -6.08 -7.40
N PRO A 222 11.26 -4.77 -7.52
CA PRO A 222 10.60 -3.99 -6.48
C PRO A 222 9.12 -4.35 -6.24
N THR A 223 8.55 -5.25 -7.05
CA THR A 223 7.18 -5.80 -6.87
C THR A 223 7.18 -7.21 -6.26
N THR A 224 8.29 -7.63 -5.66
CA THR A 224 8.41 -8.97 -5.05
C THR A 224 7.63 -9.05 -3.74
N PRO A 225 6.82 -10.11 -3.50
CA PRO A 225 6.15 -10.32 -2.22
C PRO A 225 7.15 -10.40 -1.06
N SER A 226 6.84 -9.70 0.03
CA SER A 226 7.61 -9.77 1.27
C SER A 226 7.28 -11.03 2.05
N PRO A 227 8.26 -11.88 2.40
CA PRO A 227 8.00 -13.04 3.23
C PRO A 227 7.74 -12.61 4.68
N VAL A 228 6.61 -13.03 5.24
CA VAL A 228 6.19 -12.73 6.61
C VAL A 228 6.44 -13.93 7.51
N VAL A 229 6.07 -15.12 7.05
CA VAL A 229 6.31 -16.40 7.71
C VAL A 229 7.01 -17.30 6.71
N ALA A 230 7.99 -18.06 7.20
CA ALA A 230 8.72 -19.01 6.38
C ALA A 230 9.07 -20.27 7.16
N VAL A 231 9.41 -21.31 6.41
CA VAL A 231 10.14 -22.46 6.91
C VAL A 231 11.62 -22.26 6.60
N VAL A 232 12.45 -22.24 7.64
CA VAL A 232 13.88 -22.01 7.53
C VAL A 232 14.60 -23.33 7.74
N SER A 233 15.25 -23.82 6.68
CA SER A 233 16.06 -25.04 6.74
C SER A 233 17.56 -24.73 6.92
N SER A 234 18.00 -23.54 6.53
CA SER A 234 19.35 -23.00 6.79
C SER A 234 19.34 -21.47 6.62
N ALA A 235 20.41 -20.78 7.02
CA ALA A 235 20.55 -19.33 6.83
C ALA A 235 20.45 -18.88 5.35
N LEU A 236 20.67 -19.80 4.41
CA LEU A 236 20.61 -19.53 2.96
C LEU A 236 19.34 -20.09 2.31
N ASN A 237 18.51 -20.84 3.05
CA ASN A 237 17.29 -21.44 2.53
C ASN A 237 16.10 -21.10 3.43
N THR A 238 15.39 -20.06 2.99
CA THR A 238 14.18 -19.55 3.61
C THR A 238 13.05 -19.73 2.61
N ASP A 239 12.13 -20.65 2.88
CA ASP A 239 11.00 -20.94 2.01
C ASP A 239 9.73 -20.29 2.59
N PRO A 240 9.21 -19.21 1.99
CA PRO A 240 8.07 -18.46 2.55
C PRO A 240 6.77 -19.26 2.48
N THR A 241 5.98 -19.23 3.56
CA THR A 241 4.64 -19.83 3.61
C THR A 241 3.53 -18.79 3.67
N VAL A 242 3.83 -17.60 4.18
CA VAL A 242 2.99 -16.40 4.10
C VAL A 242 3.85 -15.27 3.54
N ALA A 243 3.40 -14.64 2.46
CA ALA A 243 4.05 -13.47 1.90
C ALA A 243 3.01 -12.40 1.53
N ALA A 244 3.40 -11.14 1.53
CA ALA A 244 2.48 -10.04 1.30
C ALA A 244 3.15 -8.90 0.52
N LEU A 245 2.39 -8.16 -0.27
CA LEU A 245 2.83 -6.90 -0.86
C LEU A 245 1.74 -5.86 -0.91
N ASP A 246 2.17 -4.60 -0.91
CA ASP A 246 1.35 -3.47 -1.30
C ASP A 246 1.38 -3.30 -2.82
N TYR A 247 0.20 -3.21 -3.43
CA TYR A 247 0.07 -2.96 -4.87
C TYR A 247 -0.94 -1.84 -5.09
N GLY A 248 -0.49 -0.73 -5.65
CA GLY A 248 -1.31 0.47 -5.79
C GLY A 248 -1.81 0.99 -4.44
N SER A 249 -3.13 1.05 -4.25
CA SER A 249 -3.74 1.41 -2.95
C SER A 249 -4.24 0.21 -2.13
N GLY A 250 -4.07 -1.01 -2.64
CA GLY A 250 -4.54 -2.24 -1.99
C GLY A 250 -3.42 -3.21 -1.67
N ARG A 251 -3.80 -4.46 -1.43
CA ARG A 251 -2.92 -5.50 -0.85
C ARG A 251 -3.02 -6.80 -1.62
N VAL A 252 -1.92 -7.52 -1.76
CA VAL A 252 -1.91 -8.92 -2.18
C VAL A 252 -1.27 -9.77 -1.10
N VAL A 253 -1.97 -10.82 -0.65
CA VAL A 253 -1.47 -11.79 0.33
C VAL A 253 -1.40 -13.15 -0.31
N PHE A 254 -0.26 -13.83 -0.15
CA PHE A 254 -0.04 -15.20 -0.57
C PHE A 254 0.05 -16.11 0.66
N THR A 255 -0.64 -17.23 0.63
CA THR A 255 -0.55 -18.29 1.63
C THR A 255 -0.36 -19.64 0.95
N SER A 256 0.55 -20.47 1.45
CA SER A 256 0.87 -21.76 0.82
C SER A 256 0.25 -22.99 1.49
N GLY A 257 -0.17 -22.88 2.76
CA GLY A 257 -0.64 -24.00 3.59
C GLY A 257 -2.11 -24.41 3.42
N PHE A 258 -2.79 -23.98 2.36
CA PHE A 258 -4.23 -24.16 2.13
C PHE A 258 -5.09 -23.67 3.30
N VAL A 259 -4.88 -22.41 3.69
CA VAL A 259 -5.53 -21.77 4.84
C VAL A 259 -7.05 -21.85 4.77
N GLY A 260 -7.64 -21.57 3.60
CA GLY A 260 -9.08 -21.67 3.41
C GLY A 260 -9.61 -23.11 3.52
N GLY A 261 -8.79 -24.10 3.16
CA GLY A 261 -9.07 -25.53 3.32
C GLY A 261 -9.24 -25.92 4.79
N TRP A 262 -8.33 -25.47 5.65
CA TRP A 262 -8.39 -25.67 7.10
C TRP A 262 -9.56 -24.92 7.77
N ILE A 263 -9.93 -23.75 7.23
CA ILE A 263 -11.09 -22.99 7.72
C ILE A 263 -12.39 -23.71 7.34
N GLN A 264 -12.54 -24.15 6.10
CA GLN A 264 -13.79 -24.77 5.63
C GLN A 264 -13.96 -26.25 6.04
N GLY A 265 -12.93 -26.89 6.59
CA GLY A 265 -12.92 -28.30 6.96
C GLY A 265 -14.18 -28.82 7.66
N PRO A 266 -14.84 -28.06 8.56
CA PRO A 266 -16.08 -28.52 9.19
C PRO A 266 -17.27 -28.74 8.24
N VAL A 267 -17.28 -28.05 7.10
CA VAL A 267 -18.31 -28.19 6.05
C VAL A 267 -17.98 -29.39 5.16
N THR A 268 -16.74 -29.49 4.70
CA THR A 268 -16.36 -30.45 3.66
C THR A 268 -16.16 -31.85 4.21
N ARG A 269 -15.55 -32.00 5.39
CA ARG A 269 -15.25 -33.31 6.01
C ARG A 269 -14.58 -34.31 5.03
N GLY A 270 -13.75 -33.79 4.11
CA GLY A 270 -13.08 -34.57 3.07
C GLY A 270 -13.88 -34.84 1.79
N ALA A 271 -15.14 -34.40 1.70
CA ALA A 271 -15.96 -34.48 0.50
C ALA A 271 -15.83 -33.23 -0.40
N ASN A 272 -16.29 -33.34 -1.65
CA ASN A 272 -16.25 -32.24 -2.61
C ASN A 272 -17.08 -31.04 -2.10
N PRO A 273 -16.48 -29.86 -1.87
CA PRO A 273 -17.16 -28.70 -1.30
C PRO A 273 -18.37 -28.25 -2.12
N LEU A 274 -18.34 -28.38 -3.44
CA LEU A 274 -19.39 -27.83 -4.32
C LEU A 274 -20.67 -28.66 -4.34
N SER A 275 -20.64 -29.86 -3.78
CA SER A 275 -21.79 -30.78 -3.71
C SER A 275 -22.50 -30.74 -2.36
N LEU A 276 -22.05 -29.88 -1.44
CA LEU A 276 -22.53 -29.82 -0.07
C LEU A 276 -23.24 -28.49 0.19
N THR A 277 -24.04 -28.45 1.26
CA THR A 277 -24.48 -27.21 1.91
C THR A 277 -24.02 -27.24 3.37
N ALA A 278 -23.75 -26.08 3.96
CA ALA A 278 -23.17 -26.02 5.30
C ALA A 278 -24.19 -26.22 6.44
N GLN A 279 -25.40 -26.72 6.15
CA GLN A 279 -26.57 -26.78 7.05
C GLN A 279 -26.35 -27.58 8.35
N ASN A 280 -25.41 -28.53 8.40
CA ASN A 280 -25.09 -29.32 9.60
C ASN A 280 -23.60 -29.29 9.97
N SER A 281 -22.89 -28.24 9.54
CA SER A 281 -21.49 -28.03 9.92
C SER A 281 -21.41 -27.48 11.34
N ASN A 282 -20.36 -27.85 12.08
CA ASN A 282 -20.02 -27.22 13.36
C ASN A 282 -18.83 -26.27 13.13
N PRO A 283 -19.05 -24.96 12.98
CA PRO A 283 -17.98 -24.01 12.68
C PRO A 283 -16.85 -24.01 13.72
N LEU A 284 -17.12 -24.40 14.97
CA LEU A 284 -16.12 -24.45 16.05
C LEU A 284 -14.96 -25.40 15.77
N TRP A 285 -15.13 -26.37 14.86
CA TRP A 285 -14.05 -27.28 14.45
C TRP A 285 -13.09 -26.67 13.43
N ALA A 286 -13.37 -25.45 12.94
CA ALA A 286 -12.46 -24.76 12.04
C ALA A 286 -11.17 -24.38 12.76
N SER A 287 -10.05 -24.47 12.05
CA SER A 287 -8.74 -24.23 12.64
C SER A 287 -8.58 -22.78 13.13
N ALA A 288 -8.37 -22.62 14.44
CA ALA A 288 -8.21 -21.30 15.06
C ALA A 288 -6.99 -20.51 14.54
N PRO A 289 -5.79 -21.09 14.38
CA PRO A 289 -4.63 -20.40 13.77
C PRO A 289 -4.94 -19.81 12.39
N HIS A 290 -5.60 -20.60 11.54
CA HIS A 290 -5.95 -20.20 10.18
C HIS A 290 -7.04 -19.12 10.16
N LEU A 291 -8.03 -19.20 11.06
CA LEU A 291 -9.05 -18.17 11.23
C LEU A 291 -8.45 -16.83 11.70
N LYS A 292 -7.56 -16.87 12.70
CA LYS A 292 -6.86 -15.67 13.18
C LYS A 292 -6.08 -15.00 12.04
N LEU A 293 -5.29 -15.76 11.28
CA LEU A 293 -4.60 -15.23 10.09
C LEU A 293 -5.59 -14.62 9.08
N ALA A 294 -6.71 -15.29 8.80
CA ALA A 294 -7.70 -14.79 7.85
C ALA A 294 -8.35 -13.47 8.32
N TYR A 295 -8.64 -13.32 9.62
CA TYR A 295 -9.10 -12.03 10.17
C TYR A 295 -8.02 -10.96 10.08
N ASN A 296 -6.75 -11.32 10.30
CA ASN A 296 -5.64 -10.40 10.15
C ASN A 296 -5.49 -9.90 8.71
N ILE A 297 -5.66 -10.77 7.71
CA ILE A 297 -5.68 -10.38 6.29
C ILE A 297 -6.78 -9.35 6.01
N VAL A 298 -8.00 -9.58 6.51
CA VAL A 298 -9.15 -8.69 6.31
C VAL A 298 -8.99 -7.35 7.04
N ALA A 299 -8.38 -7.35 8.23
CA ALA A 299 -8.07 -6.11 8.95
C ALA A 299 -6.94 -5.33 8.28
N TRP A 300 -5.93 -6.00 7.73
CA TRP A 300 -4.82 -5.33 7.05
C TRP A 300 -5.30 -4.56 5.81
N ALA A 301 -6.34 -5.04 5.14
CA ALA A 301 -6.99 -4.36 4.01
C ALA A 301 -7.55 -2.96 4.35
N SER A 302 -7.81 -2.65 5.63
CA SER A 302 -8.33 -1.34 6.07
C SER A 302 -7.27 -0.31 6.46
N THR A 303 -5.98 -0.64 6.37
CA THR A 303 -4.88 0.27 6.78
C THR A 303 -4.76 1.54 5.90
N SER A 304 -4.21 2.62 6.47
CA SER A 304 -4.09 3.94 5.85
C SER A 304 -2.63 4.42 5.86
N PRO A 305 -1.77 3.94 4.94
CA PRO A 305 -0.32 4.20 4.92
C PRO A 305 0.10 5.66 4.72
N THR A 306 -0.79 6.53 4.23
CA THR A 306 -0.45 7.92 3.90
C THR A 306 -1.68 8.81 4.03
N PHE A 307 -1.45 10.13 4.02
CA PHE A 307 -2.51 11.13 3.96
C PHE A 307 -3.50 10.83 2.82
N ARG A 308 -4.80 10.87 3.12
CA ARG A 308 -5.90 10.46 2.22
C ARG A 308 -5.86 8.98 1.79
N LYS A 309 -5.43 8.12 2.72
CA LYS A 309 -5.49 6.65 2.71
C LYS A 309 -4.51 5.93 1.78
N GLY A 310 -4.20 6.48 0.62
CA GLY A 310 -3.32 5.81 -0.34
C GLY A 310 -2.76 6.78 -1.37
N TYR A 311 -1.91 6.27 -2.24
CA TYR A 311 -1.20 7.07 -3.24
C TYR A 311 -2.10 7.68 -4.31
N ARG A 312 -3.34 7.19 -4.43
CA ARG A 312 -4.42 7.78 -5.26
C ARG A 312 -5.19 8.90 -4.55
N ARG A 313 -4.93 9.13 -3.26
CA ARG A 313 -5.55 10.18 -2.42
C ARG A 313 -7.08 10.16 -2.41
N ILE A 314 -7.68 8.96 -2.47
CA ILE A 314 -9.13 8.76 -2.52
C ILE A 314 -9.87 9.25 -1.27
N ALA A 315 -9.17 9.38 -0.13
CA ALA A 315 -9.72 9.82 1.15
C ALA A 315 -10.96 9.05 1.64
N ALA A 316 -11.21 7.85 1.12
CA ALA A 316 -12.39 7.03 1.42
C ALA A 316 -12.01 5.85 2.32
N SER A 317 -12.61 5.72 3.50
CA SER A 317 -12.37 4.56 4.38
C SER A 317 -13.35 3.41 4.09
N LEU A 318 -12.91 2.17 4.33
CA LEU A 318 -13.81 0.99 4.34
C LEU A 318 -14.43 0.81 5.73
N GLU A 319 -14.06 1.65 6.68
CA GLU A 319 -14.54 1.60 8.05
C GLU A 319 -15.87 2.32 8.21
N SER A 320 -16.79 1.68 8.91
CA SER A 320 -18.06 2.26 9.33
C SER A 320 -17.86 3.22 10.50
N ALA A 321 -18.49 4.39 10.46
CA ALA A 321 -18.66 5.22 11.65
C ALA A 321 -19.73 4.60 12.56
N GLY A 322 -19.41 4.41 13.84
CA GLY A 322 -20.36 4.01 14.88
C GLY A 322 -20.81 5.19 15.74
N ALA A 323 -21.43 4.92 16.88
CA ALA A 323 -21.72 5.91 17.91
C ALA A 323 -21.79 5.24 19.30
N PRO A 324 -21.51 5.96 20.41
CA PRO A 324 -20.83 7.26 20.44
C PRO A 324 -19.35 7.15 20.01
N LEU A 325 -18.80 8.27 19.57
CA LEU A 325 -17.35 8.44 19.41
C LEU A 325 -16.78 8.85 20.77
N VAL A 326 -15.80 8.10 21.26
CA VAL A 326 -15.17 8.35 22.56
C VAL A 326 -13.67 8.54 22.40
N GLU A 327 -13.09 9.37 23.24
CA GLU A 327 -11.64 9.51 23.37
C GLU A 327 -11.07 8.20 23.94
N ARG A 328 -10.05 7.66 23.26
CA ARG A 328 -9.30 6.49 23.73
C ARG A 328 -8.06 6.92 24.50
N TRP A 329 -7.29 7.84 23.93
CA TRP A 329 -6.06 8.37 24.53
C TRP A 329 -5.72 9.76 23.99
N ARG A 330 -4.79 10.45 24.66
CA ARG A 330 -4.37 11.81 24.32
C ARG A 330 -2.89 12.04 24.61
N LEU A 331 -2.17 12.59 23.62
CA LEU A 331 -0.78 13.05 23.76
C LEU A 331 -0.72 14.60 23.85
N PRO A 332 -0.30 15.17 24.99
CA PRO A 332 -0.10 16.62 25.15
C PRO A 332 1.13 17.15 24.42
N GLY A 333 1.05 18.40 23.93
CA GLY A 333 2.18 19.13 23.36
C GLY A 333 2.47 18.84 21.88
N ALA A 334 1.73 17.92 21.25
CA ALA A 334 1.95 17.51 19.86
C ALA A 334 1.07 18.31 18.86
N ALA A 335 1.33 19.61 18.75
CA ALA A 335 0.61 20.48 17.81
C ALA A 335 0.91 20.11 16.35
N PRO A 336 -0.09 19.97 15.45
CA PRO A 336 0.17 19.73 14.04
C PRO A 336 1.00 20.89 13.47
N SER A 337 1.86 20.60 12.50
CA SER A 337 2.68 21.63 11.85
C SER A 337 1.78 22.72 11.25
N SER A 338 1.98 23.96 11.71
CA SER A 338 1.37 25.14 11.10
C SER A 338 2.30 25.62 9.99
N GLY A 339 1.88 25.49 8.74
CA GLY A 339 2.66 25.99 7.61
C GLY A 339 2.82 27.50 7.66
N SER A 340 4.04 28.00 7.50
CA SER A 340 4.27 29.41 7.21
C SER A 340 4.05 29.67 5.70
N GLY A 341 2.81 29.87 5.26
CA GLY A 341 2.48 30.16 3.86
C GLY A 341 0.98 30.29 3.57
N SER A 342 0.62 30.93 2.46
CA SER A 342 -0.78 31.11 1.99
C SER A 342 -1.46 29.80 1.53
N THR A 343 -0.76 28.67 1.58
CA THR A 343 -1.28 27.33 1.34
C THR A 343 -0.76 26.40 2.45
N GLY A 344 -1.67 25.86 3.25
CA GLY A 344 -1.33 25.12 4.47
C GLY A 344 -0.53 23.84 4.23
N VAL A 345 0.22 23.40 5.24
CA VAL A 345 0.83 22.07 5.26
C VAL A 345 -0.29 21.04 5.17
N GLN A 346 -0.15 20.07 4.25
CA GLN A 346 -1.04 18.91 4.27
C GLN A 346 -0.68 18.12 5.53
N THR A 347 -1.54 18.15 6.53
CA THR A 347 -1.37 17.46 7.82
C THR A 347 -2.38 16.33 7.95
N GLY A 348 -1.91 15.17 8.40
CA GLY A 348 -2.71 14.03 8.78
C GLY A 348 -1.82 12.89 9.23
N PRO A 349 -2.25 12.08 10.21
CA PRO A 349 -1.49 10.92 10.64
C PRO A 349 -1.49 9.84 9.55
N ALA A 350 -0.40 9.08 9.48
CA ALA A 350 -0.36 7.81 8.76
C ALA A 350 -0.53 6.67 9.77
N ILE A 351 -1.38 5.70 9.45
CA ILE A 351 -1.65 4.56 10.33
C ILE A 351 -1.16 3.31 9.63
N TRP A 352 -0.13 2.70 10.21
CA TRP A 352 0.56 1.55 9.64
C TRP A 352 0.87 0.55 10.77
N LYS A 353 0.37 -0.69 10.62
CA LYS A 353 0.62 -1.78 11.56
C LYS A 353 0.30 -1.48 13.04
N ASN A 354 -0.86 -0.87 13.28
CA ASN A 354 -1.27 -0.40 14.62
C ASN A 354 -0.39 0.71 15.19
N VAL A 355 0.50 1.30 14.39
CA VAL A 355 1.32 2.44 14.77
C VAL A 355 0.83 3.68 14.04
N ILE A 356 0.79 4.79 14.77
CA ILE A 356 0.40 6.10 14.28
C ILE A 356 1.67 6.92 14.11
N PHE A 357 1.95 7.27 12.86
CA PHE A 357 2.99 8.22 12.52
C PHE A 357 2.36 9.60 12.38
N TYR A 358 2.88 10.57 13.13
CA TYR A 358 2.28 11.90 13.21
C TYR A 358 3.34 12.99 13.23
N SER A 359 3.14 14.01 12.39
CA SER A 359 4.01 15.17 12.29
C SER A 359 3.48 16.30 13.17
N ALA A 360 4.28 16.72 14.15
CA ALA A 360 3.96 17.82 15.06
C ALA A 360 5.07 18.88 15.04
N GLY A 361 4.84 20.01 14.36
CA GLY A 361 5.86 21.05 14.19
C GLY A 361 7.11 20.52 13.48
N THR A 362 8.18 20.31 14.25
CA THR A 362 9.49 19.82 13.80
C THR A 362 9.77 18.37 14.16
N THR A 363 8.81 17.71 14.80
CA THR A 363 8.97 16.39 15.41
C THR A 363 8.10 15.38 14.68
N LEU A 364 8.69 14.24 14.32
CA LEU A 364 7.96 13.06 13.87
C LEU A 364 7.79 12.09 15.03
N TYR A 365 6.55 11.72 15.32
CA TYR A 365 6.20 10.73 16.34
C TYR A 365 5.80 9.41 15.70
N ALA A 366 6.20 8.30 16.33
CA ALA A 366 5.63 6.98 16.15
C ALA A 366 4.99 6.54 17.47
N LEU A 367 3.69 6.30 17.45
CA LEU A 367 2.88 6.01 18.64
C LEU A 367 2.18 4.65 18.47
N ASP A 368 2.08 3.83 19.51
CA ASP A 368 1.13 2.72 19.45
C ASP A 368 -0.31 3.29 19.43
N ALA A 369 -1.11 2.85 18.47
CA ALA A 369 -2.52 3.20 18.39
C ALA A 369 -3.33 2.61 19.56
N VAL A 370 -2.83 1.55 20.19
CA VAL A 370 -3.45 0.83 21.31
C VAL A 370 -2.40 0.63 22.43
N PRO A 371 -2.12 1.67 23.24
CA PRO A 371 -1.11 1.67 24.32
C PRO A 371 -1.25 0.61 25.43
N GLU A 372 -2.31 -0.18 25.39
CA GLU A 372 -2.57 -1.27 26.34
C GLU A 372 -2.27 -2.66 25.75
N ASN A 373 -1.84 -2.70 24.49
CA ASN A 373 -1.33 -3.89 23.85
C ASN A 373 0.20 -3.90 23.94
N ASP A 374 0.77 -5.10 23.98
CA ASP A 374 2.21 -5.33 23.90
C ASP A 374 2.52 -5.63 22.43
N LEU A 375 3.00 -4.62 21.70
CA LEU A 375 3.19 -4.67 20.24
C LEU A 375 4.39 -5.54 19.85
N ASP A 376 5.47 -5.48 20.62
CA ASP A 376 6.73 -6.20 20.36
C ASP A 376 6.87 -7.55 21.08
N MET A 377 5.96 -7.81 22.02
CA MET A 377 5.78 -9.07 22.74
C MET A 377 6.93 -9.41 23.69
N ASP A 378 7.57 -8.38 24.25
CA ASP A 378 8.59 -8.55 25.28
C ASP A 378 8.00 -8.77 26.69
N GLY A 379 6.67 -8.68 26.83
CA GLY A 379 5.93 -8.82 28.08
C GLY A 379 5.64 -7.48 28.78
N ASN A 380 5.96 -6.35 28.14
CA ASN A 380 5.68 -4.99 28.61
C ASN A 380 4.77 -4.26 27.61
N TYR A 381 3.74 -3.57 28.11
CA TYR A 381 2.82 -2.79 27.26
C TYR A 381 3.36 -1.40 26.86
N ASP A 382 4.56 -1.05 27.31
CA ASP A 382 5.23 0.22 27.02
C ASP A 382 6.33 -0.08 26.00
N ASP A 383 5.95 0.03 24.73
CA ASP A 383 6.76 -0.37 23.58
C ASP A 383 7.78 0.73 23.22
N GLY A 384 9.04 0.37 23.03
CA GLY A 384 10.07 1.31 22.58
C GLY A 384 10.54 2.29 23.67
N GLN A 385 10.04 3.54 23.69
CA GLN A 385 10.53 4.59 24.58
C GLN A 385 9.72 4.63 25.88
N THR A 386 10.39 4.44 27.03
CA THR A 386 9.68 4.42 28.32
C THR A 386 8.90 5.70 28.60
N ASP A 387 7.59 5.53 28.80
CA ASP A 387 6.66 6.62 29.08
C ASP A 387 6.38 6.83 30.59
N PRO A 388 5.87 8.02 30.98
CA PRO A 388 5.44 8.26 32.35
C PRO A 388 4.34 7.30 32.79
N PRO A 389 4.33 6.82 34.05
CA PRO A 389 3.27 5.95 34.54
C PRO A 389 1.87 6.56 34.36
N ASN A 390 0.96 5.78 33.77
CA ASN A 390 -0.41 6.21 33.44
C ASN A 390 -0.51 7.37 32.44
N ALA A 391 0.48 7.51 31.53
CA ALA A 391 0.42 8.45 30.43
C ALA A 391 -0.84 8.28 29.56
N GLY A 392 -1.33 7.05 29.42
CA GLY A 392 -2.49 6.71 28.59
C GLY A 392 -2.17 6.74 27.09
N TYR A 393 -0.94 7.05 26.70
CA TYR A 393 -0.38 6.95 25.36
C TYR A 393 0.88 6.08 25.43
N ASP A 394 1.37 5.63 24.28
CA ASP A 394 2.62 4.90 24.14
C ASP A 394 3.44 5.48 22.96
N ILE A 395 4.64 5.96 23.25
CA ILE A 395 5.63 6.47 22.29
C ILE A 395 6.67 5.39 22.00
N ILE A 396 6.58 4.80 20.81
CA ILE A 396 7.62 3.87 20.33
C ILE A 396 8.95 4.62 20.11
N TRP A 397 8.90 5.73 19.37
CA TRP A 397 10.04 6.62 19.19
C TRP A 397 9.59 8.00 18.70
N LYS A 398 10.45 8.99 18.84
CA LYS A 398 10.28 10.33 18.22
C LYS A 398 11.58 10.83 17.62
N ALA A 399 11.48 11.55 16.51
CA ALA A 399 12.62 12.14 15.82
C ALA A 399 12.46 13.66 15.73
N GLU A 400 13.43 14.40 16.29
CA GLU A 400 13.50 15.86 16.16
C GLU A 400 14.31 16.23 14.92
N ILE A 401 13.63 16.80 13.93
CA ILE A 401 14.23 17.17 12.63
C ILE A 401 14.68 18.64 12.65
N GLY A 402 14.18 19.44 13.61
CA GLY A 402 14.60 20.83 13.84
C GLY A 402 14.01 21.86 12.87
N GLN A 403 13.16 21.42 11.94
CA GLN A 403 12.50 22.25 10.91
C GLN A 403 11.12 21.68 10.59
N SER A 404 10.24 22.49 9.99
CA SER A 404 8.87 22.03 9.75
C SER A 404 8.85 20.87 8.76
N ILE A 405 7.96 19.91 8.99
CA ILE A 405 7.83 18.70 8.18
C ILE A 405 6.43 18.50 7.62
N SER A 406 6.34 17.82 6.47
CA SER A 406 5.09 17.37 5.86
C SER A 406 4.39 16.28 6.69
N SER A 407 3.18 15.89 6.29
CA SER A 407 2.61 14.61 6.73
C SER A 407 3.55 13.44 6.43
N PRO A 408 3.53 12.38 7.25
CA PRO A 408 4.28 11.16 6.98
C PRO A 408 3.64 10.32 5.89
N THR A 409 4.48 9.62 5.14
CA THR A 409 4.10 8.51 4.26
C THR A 409 4.82 7.27 4.74
N VAL A 410 4.10 6.18 4.97
CA VAL A 410 4.67 4.90 5.38
C VAL A 410 4.57 3.90 4.23
N ALA A 411 5.64 3.16 3.99
CA ALA A 411 5.68 2.14 2.96
C ALA A 411 6.60 0.98 3.35
N SER A 412 6.20 -0.25 3.01
CA SER A 412 7.15 -1.37 2.98
C SER A 412 7.98 -1.29 1.69
N MET A 413 9.30 -1.31 1.83
CA MET A 413 10.24 -1.32 0.70
C MET A 413 11.35 -2.35 0.96
N LEU A 414 11.93 -2.89 -0.11
CA LEU A 414 13.14 -3.70 0.00
C LEU A 414 14.29 -2.85 0.55
N ASP A 415 14.95 -3.32 1.60
CA ASP A 415 16.12 -2.62 2.16
C ASP A 415 17.40 -3.08 1.43
N PRO A 416 18.04 -2.21 0.61
CA PRO A 416 19.29 -2.55 -0.07
C PRO A 416 20.44 -2.90 0.88
N MET A 417 20.40 -2.46 2.14
CA MET A 417 21.45 -2.69 3.13
C MET A 417 21.04 -3.68 4.24
N GLY A 418 19.79 -4.13 4.26
CA GLY A 418 19.20 -4.96 5.33
C GLY A 418 19.60 -6.44 5.32
N GLY A 419 20.52 -6.85 4.45
CA GLY A 419 20.86 -8.26 4.20
C GLY A 419 19.74 -8.99 3.46
N ASN A 420 20.07 -9.75 2.42
CA ASN A 420 19.13 -10.49 1.56
C ASN A 420 17.98 -9.67 0.95
N LEU A 421 18.07 -8.34 0.95
CA LEU A 421 17.04 -7.42 0.45
C LEU A 421 15.70 -7.65 1.15
N ALA A 422 15.74 -7.92 2.46
CA ALA A 422 14.55 -8.09 3.26
C ALA A 422 13.69 -6.81 3.20
N PRO A 423 12.37 -6.93 2.98
CA PRO A 423 11.47 -5.79 3.09
C PRO A 423 11.43 -5.25 4.51
N LYS A 424 11.48 -3.93 4.61
CA LYS A 424 11.38 -3.19 5.86
C LYS A 424 10.39 -2.05 5.69
N ASP A 425 9.77 -1.65 6.79
CA ASP A 425 8.86 -0.52 6.80
C ASP A 425 9.64 0.76 7.05
N PHE A 426 9.37 1.77 6.22
CA PHE A 426 9.96 3.08 6.37
C PHE A 426 8.87 4.15 6.44
N VAL A 427 9.13 5.19 7.22
CA VAL A 427 8.33 6.41 7.26
C VAL A 427 9.14 7.55 6.66
N LEU A 428 8.51 8.28 5.73
CA LEU A 428 9.11 9.32 4.94
C LEU A 428 8.40 10.65 5.18
N VAL A 429 9.18 11.72 5.39
CA VAL A 429 8.68 13.10 5.52
C VAL A 429 9.52 14.05 4.67
N MET A 430 8.88 15.08 4.11
CA MET A 430 9.54 16.19 3.45
C MET A 430 9.77 17.32 4.45
N ALA A 431 11.01 17.79 4.57
CA ALA A 431 11.36 18.90 5.45
C ALA A 431 11.65 20.21 4.70
N GLN A 432 11.76 21.32 5.44
CA GLN A 432 11.96 22.68 4.87
C GLN A 432 13.33 22.91 4.23
N ASP A 433 14.29 22.02 4.41
CA ASP A 433 15.56 22.01 3.66
C ASP A 433 15.41 21.39 2.26
N GLY A 434 14.23 20.85 1.94
CA GLY A 434 13.97 20.14 0.70
C GLY A 434 14.47 18.69 0.69
N LEU A 435 14.89 18.15 1.83
CA LEU A 435 15.32 16.75 1.99
C LEU A 435 14.18 15.85 2.43
N VAL A 436 14.12 14.66 1.82
CA VAL A 436 13.23 13.59 2.28
C VAL A 436 13.96 12.85 3.38
N HIS A 437 13.49 12.99 4.62
CA HIS A 437 13.99 12.19 5.73
C HIS A 437 13.26 10.86 5.75
N ILE A 438 14.02 9.77 5.88
CA ILE A 438 13.51 8.40 5.86
C ILE A 438 13.93 7.75 7.17
N PHE A 439 12.97 7.28 7.95
CA PHE A 439 13.23 6.55 9.18
C PHE A 439 12.71 5.12 9.06
N GLU A 440 13.35 4.19 9.74
CA GLU A 440 12.76 2.88 9.97
C GLU A 440 11.48 3.05 10.80
N ALA A 441 10.36 2.51 10.31
CA ALA A 441 9.08 2.72 10.96
C ALA A 441 9.02 2.00 12.32
N LEU A 442 9.60 0.80 12.39
CA LEU A 442 9.63 -0.08 13.55
C LEU A 442 11.06 -0.61 13.74
N PRO A 443 11.99 0.22 14.23
CA PRO A 443 13.34 -0.22 14.53
C PRO A 443 13.28 -1.23 15.67
N ALA A 444 13.85 -2.41 15.47
CA ALA A 444 13.83 -3.47 16.45
C ALA A 444 15.19 -4.17 16.54
N ASP A 445 15.47 -4.77 17.69
CA ASP A 445 16.65 -5.59 17.89
C ASP A 445 16.51 -6.97 17.21
N MET A 446 17.54 -7.82 17.31
CA MET A 446 17.51 -9.17 16.72
C MET A 446 16.45 -10.10 17.34
N THR A 447 15.95 -9.77 18.52
CA THR A 447 14.87 -10.51 19.18
C THR A 447 13.49 -10.00 18.77
N GLY A 448 13.40 -8.86 18.08
CA GLY A 448 12.16 -8.24 17.62
C GLY A 448 11.60 -7.19 18.58
N ARG A 449 12.31 -6.89 19.66
CA ARG A 449 11.95 -5.85 20.62
C ARG A 449 12.17 -4.48 20.00
N LEU A 450 11.17 -3.60 20.11
CA LEU A 450 11.20 -2.25 19.56
C LEU A 450 12.26 -1.40 20.27
N SER A 451 12.97 -0.61 19.47
CA SER A 451 13.95 0.37 19.94
C SER A 451 13.25 1.70 20.22
N GLY A 452 13.47 2.25 21.41
CA GLY A 452 13.04 3.61 21.78
C GLY A 452 13.72 4.74 21.02
N ALA A 453 14.73 4.43 20.20
CA ALA A 453 15.49 5.41 19.41
C ALA A 453 15.11 5.34 17.91
N PRO A 454 14.90 6.50 17.25
CA PRO A 454 14.67 6.54 15.81
C PRO A 454 15.92 6.14 15.04
N VAL A 455 15.76 5.44 13.93
CA VAL A 455 16.84 5.07 13.02
C VAL A 455 16.62 5.76 11.67
N GLU A 456 17.41 6.79 11.40
CA GLU A 456 17.38 7.49 10.11
C GLU A 456 18.19 6.73 9.04
N ARG A 457 17.64 6.68 7.83
CA ARG A 457 18.18 5.98 6.65
C ARG A 457 18.48 6.96 5.54
N SER A 458 19.37 7.90 5.84
CA SER A 458 19.87 8.90 4.88
C SER A 458 20.62 8.28 3.69
N ASP A 459 21.05 7.02 3.81
CA ASP A 459 21.64 6.21 2.74
C ASP A 459 20.64 5.86 1.63
N LEU A 460 19.33 5.84 1.94
CA LEU A 460 18.30 5.43 0.97
C LEU A 460 17.99 6.53 -0.04
N TRP A 461 17.93 7.79 0.39
CA TRP A 461 17.75 8.92 -0.52
C TRP A 461 18.03 10.27 0.14
N GLN A 462 18.65 11.18 -0.61
CA GLN A 462 18.66 12.61 -0.34
C GLN A 462 18.32 13.36 -1.63
N VAL A 463 17.36 14.29 -1.56
CA VAL A 463 17.06 15.17 -2.70
C VAL A 463 18.23 16.16 -2.85
N PRO A 464 18.73 16.46 -4.07
CA PRO A 464 19.82 17.41 -4.24
C PRO A 464 19.50 18.79 -3.67
N GLN A 465 20.31 19.25 -2.72
CA GLN A 465 20.18 20.53 -1.98
C GLN A 465 20.48 21.78 -2.84
N ASN A 466 20.97 21.60 -4.07
CA ASN A 466 21.72 22.64 -4.80
C ASN A 466 20.88 23.64 -5.61
N ASP A 467 19.55 23.58 -5.58
CA ASP A 467 18.70 24.58 -6.24
C ASP A 467 18.01 25.45 -5.18
N SER A 468 18.18 26.77 -5.27
CA SER A 468 17.60 27.79 -4.38
C SER A 468 16.19 27.43 -3.88
N PRO A 469 15.92 27.48 -2.55
CA PRO A 469 14.64 27.08 -1.94
C PRO A 469 13.46 28.03 -2.24
N GLN A 470 13.59 28.93 -3.21
CA GLN A 470 12.53 29.86 -3.56
C GLN A 470 11.60 29.26 -4.61
N GLY A 471 10.40 28.85 -4.19
CA GLY A 471 9.29 28.74 -5.16
C GLY A 471 8.05 27.98 -4.70
N ASN A 472 8.20 26.95 -3.86
CA ASN A 472 7.06 26.15 -3.41
C ASN A 472 6.95 26.20 -1.88
N GLY A 473 6.10 27.08 -1.36
CA GLY A 473 5.90 27.27 0.09
C GLY A 473 5.18 26.12 0.81
N ALA A 474 4.80 25.05 0.09
CA ALA A 474 4.07 23.91 0.64
C ALA A 474 4.97 22.70 0.88
N LEU A 475 4.99 22.19 2.11
CA LEU A 475 5.58 20.91 2.46
C LEU A 475 4.64 19.78 2.05
N LEU A 476 5.03 19.03 1.03
CA LEU A 476 4.20 18.01 0.41
C LEU A 476 4.72 16.61 0.74
N PRO A 477 3.87 15.68 1.20
CA PRO A 477 4.31 14.34 1.56
C PRO A 477 4.86 13.60 0.32
N PRO A 478 5.96 12.85 0.46
CA PRO A 478 6.47 11.98 -0.60
C PRO A 478 5.52 10.81 -0.83
N VAL A 479 5.70 10.10 -1.95
CA VAL A 479 4.91 8.94 -2.33
C VAL A 479 5.82 7.80 -2.75
N VAL A 480 5.49 6.58 -2.34
CA VAL A 480 6.22 5.36 -2.72
C VAL A 480 5.35 4.51 -3.64
N SER A 481 5.89 4.01 -4.75
CA SER A 481 5.18 3.05 -5.59
C SER A 481 6.18 2.17 -6.33
N ASN A 482 5.93 0.86 -6.40
CA ASN A 482 6.77 -0.09 -7.13
C ASN A 482 8.27 0.03 -6.79
N GLY A 483 8.60 0.24 -5.51
CA GLY A 483 9.98 0.42 -5.01
C GLY A 483 10.69 1.70 -5.46
N TRP A 484 9.95 2.68 -5.95
CA TRP A 484 10.41 4.04 -6.23
C TRP A 484 9.79 5.02 -5.23
N ILE A 485 10.60 5.98 -4.80
CA ILE A 485 10.22 7.11 -3.98
C ILE A 485 10.11 8.33 -4.90
N TYR A 486 9.00 9.06 -4.78
CA TYR A 486 8.70 10.27 -5.54
C TYR A 486 8.44 11.42 -4.57
N ALA A 487 9.08 12.56 -4.80
CA ALA A 487 8.88 13.76 -3.98
C ALA A 487 8.87 15.01 -4.86
N VAL A 488 8.22 16.06 -4.36
CA VAL A 488 8.25 17.37 -4.97
C VAL A 488 9.14 18.25 -4.11
N GLY A 489 10.27 18.72 -4.68
CA GLY A 489 11.16 19.63 -3.98
C GLY A 489 10.59 21.04 -3.87
N LEU A 490 11.20 21.85 -3.00
CA LEU A 490 10.82 23.25 -2.78
C LEU A 490 11.07 24.15 -4.00
N ASN A 491 11.90 23.68 -4.93
CA ASN A 491 12.19 24.30 -6.23
C ASN A 491 11.14 23.97 -7.32
N GLY A 492 10.03 23.30 -6.96
CA GLY A 492 8.98 22.92 -7.91
C GLY A 492 9.41 21.85 -8.93
N LYS A 493 10.45 21.06 -8.62
CA LYS A 493 10.83 19.88 -9.40
C LYS A 493 10.25 18.62 -8.76
N ILE A 494 9.80 17.70 -9.60
CA ILE A 494 9.48 16.33 -9.20
C ILE A 494 10.77 15.51 -9.28
N TYR A 495 11.04 14.74 -8.24
CA TYR A 495 12.15 13.81 -8.19
C TYR A 495 11.65 12.37 -8.10
N GLY A 496 12.43 11.43 -8.64
CA GLY A 496 12.22 10.00 -8.45
C GLY A 496 13.52 9.25 -8.20
N HIS A 497 13.48 8.32 -7.24
CA HIS A 497 14.63 7.51 -6.84
C HIS A 497 14.21 6.09 -6.44
N SER A 498 15.02 5.08 -6.78
CA SER A 498 14.83 3.70 -6.31
C SER A 498 16.08 3.23 -5.56
N PRO A 499 16.00 3.09 -4.22
CA PRO A 499 17.16 2.71 -3.40
C PRO A 499 17.74 1.35 -3.79
N VAL A 500 16.86 0.40 -4.14
CA VAL A 500 17.26 -0.95 -4.59
C VAL A 500 18.06 -0.86 -5.88
N LEU A 501 17.55 -0.17 -6.90
CA LEU A 501 18.25 -0.04 -8.18
C LEU A 501 19.58 0.71 -8.06
N ALA A 502 19.63 1.71 -7.19
CA ALA A 502 20.86 2.45 -6.89
C ALA A 502 21.93 1.52 -6.27
N ALA A 503 21.55 0.72 -5.26
CA ALA A 503 22.44 -0.26 -4.64
C ALA A 503 22.89 -1.38 -5.60
N ALA A 504 22.09 -1.68 -6.63
CA ALA A 504 22.45 -2.63 -7.68
C ALA A 504 23.62 -2.15 -8.57
N GLY A 505 23.99 -0.87 -8.47
CA GLY A 505 24.81 -0.21 -9.49
C GLY A 505 24.17 -0.27 -10.88
N GLY A 506 22.83 -0.37 -10.97
CA GLY A 506 22.11 -0.57 -12.22
C GLY A 506 22.23 -1.96 -12.86
N LYS A 507 22.86 -2.94 -12.18
CA LYS A 507 23.03 -4.31 -12.74
C LYS A 507 21.68 -4.98 -13.03
N GLY A 508 21.54 -5.53 -14.24
CA GLY A 508 20.29 -6.10 -14.76
C GLY A 508 19.53 -5.16 -15.70
N ILE A 509 20.00 -3.92 -15.87
CA ILE A 509 19.47 -2.94 -16.80
C ILE A 509 20.61 -2.58 -17.78
N SER A 510 20.37 -2.66 -19.09
CA SER A 510 21.32 -2.11 -20.07
C SER A 510 21.29 -0.58 -19.99
N GLY A 511 22.30 0.04 -19.38
CA GLY A 511 22.42 1.50 -19.28
C GLY A 511 23.06 1.97 -17.98
N THR A 512 23.55 3.21 -17.95
CA THR A 512 24.14 3.89 -16.79
C THR A 512 23.19 3.82 -15.58
N PRO A 513 23.69 3.60 -14.34
CA PRO A 513 22.84 3.54 -13.14
C PRO A 513 21.91 4.75 -13.06
N PRO A 514 20.65 4.60 -12.60
CA PRO A 514 19.74 5.73 -12.52
C PRO A 514 20.25 6.68 -11.42
N THR A 515 20.90 7.76 -11.83
CA THR A 515 20.97 8.96 -11.00
C THR A 515 19.53 9.38 -10.65
N PRO A 516 19.26 9.91 -9.44
CA PRO A 516 17.96 10.50 -9.13
C PRO A 516 17.58 11.44 -10.27
N TRP A 517 16.45 11.21 -10.91
CA TRP A 517 16.00 12.07 -11.99
C TRP A 517 15.15 13.20 -11.41
N ALA A 518 15.20 14.36 -12.06
CA ALA A 518 14.43 15.54 -11.69
C ALA A 518 13.72 16.09 -12.94
N VAL A 519 12.46 16.48 -12.79
CA VAL A 519 11.66 17.11 -13.85
C VAL A 519 11.07 18.41 -13.31
N PRO A 520 11.35 19.56 -13.94
CA PRO A 520 10.70 20.80 -13.55
C PRO A 520 9.22 20.76 -13.93
N LEU A 521 8.34 21.20 -13.02
CA LEU A 521 6.91 21.33 -13.31
C LEU A 521 6.63 22.43 -14.34
N TYR A 522 7.53 23.41 -14.46
CA TYR A 522 7.43 24.50 -15.41
C TYR A 522 8.69 24.55 -16.28
N PRO A 523 8.57 24.54 -17.62
CA PRO A 523 9.72 24.34 -18.52
C PRO A 523 10.61 25.59 -18.68
N VAL A 524 10.29 26.71 -18.04
CA VAL A 524 11.05 27.97 -18.18
C VAL A 524 12.13 28.07 -17.10
N PRO A 525 13.42 28.13 -17.47
CA PRO A 525 14.51 28.27 -16.51
C PRO A 525 14.34 29.50 -15.60
N GLY A 526 14.54 29.32 -14.30
CA GLY A 526 14.43 30.39 -13.30
C GLY A 526 13.00 30.75 -12.89
N GLN A 527 11.97 30.11 -13.44
CA GLN A 527 10.58 30.26 -13.02
C GLN A 527 10.07 28.98 -12.35
N VAL A 528 9.43 29.13 -11.20
CA VAL A 528 8.94 27.99 -10.39
C VAL A 528 7.42 28.02 -10.32
N ALA A 529 6.79 26.88 -10.61
CA ALA A 529 5.36 26.70 -10.39
C ALA A 529 5.06 26.57 -8.89
N GLU A 530 3.99 27.21 -8.43
CA GLU A 530 3.51 27.08 -7.05
C GLU A 530 2.74 25.76 -6.93
N VAL A 531 3.26 24.77 -6.20
CA VAL A 531 2.66 23.44 -6.13
C VAL A 531 1.57 23.39 -5.06
N LYS A 532 0.40 22.87 -5.43
CA LYS A 532 -0.79 22.81 -4.57
C LYS A 532 -1.03 21.44 -3.96
N SER A 533 -0.49 20.39 -4.58
CA SER A 533 -0.64 19.02 -4.09
C SER A 533 0.67 18.25 -4.21
N GLY A 534 0.91 17.32 -3.29
CA GLY A 534 1.99 16.36 -3.48
C GLY A 534 1.71 15.41 -4.66
N PRO A 535 2.69 14.53 -4.98
CA PRO A 535 2.53 13.55 -6.03
C PRO A 535 1.31 12.66 -5.77
N THR A 536 0.61 12.29 -6.84
CA THR A 536 -0.55 11.39 -6.81
C THR A 536 -0.44 10.40 -7.96
N PHE A 537 -0.72 9.13 -7.70
CA PHE A 537 -0.70 8.11 -8.74
C PHE A 537 -2.07 7.91 -9.39
N GLY A 538 -2.04 7.70 -10.70
CA GLY A 538 -3.18 7.37 -11.54
C GLY A 538 -2.77 6.40 -12.64
N PHE A 539 -3.71 6.12 -13.54
CA PHE A 539 -3.44 5.37 -14.76
C PHE A 539 -4.13 6.09 -15.91
N ILE A 540 -3.42 6.22 -17.03
CA ILE A 540 -4.00 6.63 -18.30
C ILE A 540 -4.22 5.39 -19.16
N LYS A 541 -5.29 5.41 -19.94
CA LYS A 541 -5.54 4.42 -20.97
C LYS A 541 -5.08 4.99 -22.31
N SER A 542 -4.32 4.20 -23.05
CA SER A 542 -3.97 4.49 -24.44
C SER A 542 -5.22 4.36 -25.31
N LYS A 543 -5.53 5.41 -26.07
CA LYS A 543 -6.69 5.45 -26.98
C LYS A 543 -6.56 4.42 -28.13
N SER A 544 -5.34 4.14 -28.59
CA SER A 544 -5.09 3.21 -29.70
C SER A 544 -4.97 1.75 -29.27
N SER A 545 -4.16 1.48 -28.24
CA SER A 545 -3.82 0.12 -27.85
C SER A 545 -4.66 -0.39 -26.69
N GLY A 546 -5.42 0.48 -26.03
CA GLY A 546 -6.14 0.17 -24.79
C GLY A 546 -5.23 -0.14 -23.60
N ALA A 547 -3.90 -0.10 -23.80
CA ALA A 547 -2.91 -0.34 -22.75
C ALA A 547 -3.04 0.70 -21.65
N LEU A 548 -2.90 0.28 -20.40
CA LEU A 548 -2.88 1.18 -19.26
C LEU A 548 -1.45 1.51 -18.90
N ILE A 549 -1.24 2.73 -18.45
CA ILE A 549 0.08 3.22 -18.09
C ILE A 549 -0.06 3.98 -16.79
N GLN A 550 0.78 3.62 -15.81
CA GLN A 550 0.84 4.32 -14.54
C GLN A 550 1.30 5.77 -14.78
N THR A 551 0.66 6.72 -14.11
CA THR A 551 1.01 8.14 -14.21
C THR A 551 1.17 8.76 -12.83
N LEU A 552 2.19 9.58 -12.66
CA LEU A 552 2.32 10.51 -11.54
C LEU A 552 1.68 11.84 -11.93
N SER A 553 0.86 12.40 -11.06
CA SER A 553 0.22 13.69 -11.28
C SER A 553 0.43 14.62 -10.11
N VAL A 554 0.62 15.91 -10.42
CA VAL A 554 0.82 16.99 -9.46
C VAL A 554 -0.02 18.18 -9.89
N VAL A 555 -0.74 18.79 -8.94
CA VAL A 555 -1.45 20.05 -9.20
C VAL A 555 -0.52 21.20 -8.85
N ALA A 556 -0.27 22.08 -9.81
CA ALA A 556 0.53 23.27 -9.60
C ALA A 556 0.00 24.46 -10.41
N ARG A 557 0.26 25.66 -9.89
CA ARG A 557 -0.08 26.92 -10.56
C ARG A 557 1.15 27.46 -11.30
N PRO A 558 1.02 27.84 -12.58
CA PRO A 558 2.11 28.47 -13.29
C PRO A 558 2.47 29.82 -12.65
N PRO A 559 3.74 30.25 -12.73
CA PRO A 559 4.16 31.55 -12.21
C PRO A 559 3.42 32.69 -12.93
N VAL A 560 3.06 33.74 -12.18
CA VAL A 560 2.31 34.89 -12.71
C VAL A 560 3.16 35.62 -13.75
N MET A 561 2.76 35.55 -15.03
CA MET A 561 3.38 36.35 -16.09
C MET A 561 2.78 37.76 -16.08
N SER A 562 3.63 38.78 -15.93
CA SER A 562 3.22 40.18 -15.72
C SER A 562 2.62 40.89 -16.94
N SER A 563 2.49 40.25 -18.10
CA SER A 563 2.24 40.96 -19.37
C SER A 563 1.08 40.47 -20.23
N VAL A 564 0.29 39.47 -19.85
CA VAL A 564 -0.87 39.02 -20.65
C VAL A 564 -2.01 38.58 -19.75
N ASN A 565 -3.26 38.89 -20.11
CA ASN A 565 -4.49 38.34 -19.50
C ASN A 565 -4.58 36.82 -19.71
N VAL A 566 -3.63 36.07 -19.17
CA VAL A 566 -3.66 34.60 -19.15
C VAL A 566 -4.44 34.21 -17.90
N VAL A 567 -5.44 33.34 -18.10
CA VAL A 567 -6.15 32.73 -17.00
C VAL A 567 -5.14 31.90 -16.19
N ASN A 568 -4.73 32.40 -15.02
CA ASN A 568 -3.82 31.73 -14.08
C ASN A 568 -4.57 30.63 -13.31
N ASN A 569 -5.10 29.64 -14.03
CA ASN A 569 -5.70 28.47 -13.42
C ASN A 569 -4.63 27.52 -12.87
N ASP A 570 -5.01 26.74 -11.88
CA ASP A 570 -4.19 25.61 -11.44
C ASP A 570 -4.22 24.53 -12.53
N ASN A 571 -3.05 23.97 -12.85
CA ASN A 571 -2.86 22.95 -13.87
C ASN A 571 -2.57 21.58 -13.22
N ILE A 572 -2.99 20.52 -13.90
CA ILE A 572 -2.58 19.15 -13.57
C ILE A 572 -1.40 18.79 -14.47
N TYR A 573 -0.24 18.59 -13.86
CA TYR A 573 0.95 18.09 -14.53
C TYR A 573 1.02 16.59 -14.33
N SER A 574 0.87 15.83 -15.42
CA SER A 574 0.92 14.37 -15.39
C SER A 574 2.14 13.85 -16.14
N MET A 575 2.74 12.79 -15.60
CA MET A 575 3.90 12.12 -16.16
C MET A 575 3.72 10.60 -16.15
N PRO A 576 3.74 9.94 -17.31
CA PRO A 576 3.76 8.49 -17.39
C PRO A 576 5.02 7.91 -16.76
N ILE A 577 4.85 6.84 -15.99
CA ILE A 577 5.93 6.08 -15.36
C ILE A 577 5.90 4.66 -15.93
N PHE A 578 7.07 4.21 -16.36
CA PHE A 578 7.29 2.85 -16.83
C PHE A 578 8.27 2.15 -15.90
N VAL A 579 7.79 1.12 -15.19
CA VAL A 579 8.64 0.21 -14.43
C VAL A 579 8.74 -1.12 -15.18
N SER A 580 9.93 -1.70 -15.29
CA SER A 580 10.17 -2.94 -16.07
C SER A 580 9.39 -4.15 -15.56
N SER A 581 8.90 -4.08 -14.32
CA SER A 581 8.03 -5.07 -13.68
C SER A 581 6.55 -4.95 -14.08
N ASP A 582 6.13 -3.88 -14.77
CA ASP A 582 4.77 -3.74 -15.27
C ASP A 582 4.61 -4.50 -16.60
N ARG A 583 3.87 -5.62 -16.56
CA ARG A 583 3.64 -6.51 -17.72
C ARG A 583 2.54 -6.02 -18.66
N LEU A 584 2.09 -4.77 -18.52
CA LEU A 584 1.25 -4.13 -19.52
C LEU A 584 2.08 -3.92 -20.80
N GLN A 585 2.12 -4.95 -21.64
CA GLN A 585 2.70 -4.88 -22.97
C GLN A 585 2.00 -3.77 -23.74
N VAL A 586 2.79 -2.85 -24.29
CA VAL A 586 2.37 -2.03 -25.41
C VAL A 586 2.05 -2.99 -26.55
N MET A 587 0.77 -3.23 -26.81
CA MET A 587 0.36 -3.93 -28.03
C MET A 587 0.66 -3.01 -29.22
N ASN A 588 1.65 -3.44 -30.00
CA ASN A 588 2.07 -2.93 -31.32
C ASN A 588 2.34 -1.41 -31.44
N PRO A 589 3.62 -0.96 -31.49
CA PRO A 589 4.03 0.45 -31.61
C PRO A 589 3.56 1.23 -32.86
N ASN A 590 2.83 0.58 -33.78
CA ASN A 590 2.51 1.09 -35.11
C ASN A 590 1.11 1.73 -35.25
N ASP A 591 0.25 1.66 -34.23
CA ASP A 591 -1.17 2.03 -34.37
C ASP A 591 -1.53 3.46 -33.87
N LEU A 592 -0.63 4.44 -33.98
CA LEU A 592 -0.89 5.83 -33.56
C LEU A 592 -0.48 6.86 -34.62
N ILE A 593 -1.38 7.16 -35.56
CA ILE A 593 -1.20 8.22 -36.56
C ILE A 593 -2.43 9.14 -36.52
N THR A 594 -2.39 10.21 -35.71
CA THR A 594 -2.71 11.63 -36.02
C THR A 594 -3.05 12.44 -34.74
N PRO A 595 -2.62 13.71 -34.60
CA PRO A 595 -2.79 14.50 -33.37
C PRO A 595 -3.86 15.61 -33.43
N PRO A 596 -4.74 15.76 -32.41
CA PRO A 596 -5.41 17.04 -32.12
C PRO A 596 -5.20 17.57 -30.67
N SER A 597 -5.60 18.84 -30.47
CA SER A 597 -5.31 19.80 -29.38
C SER A 597 -6.21 19.68 -28.12
N THR A 598 -5.76 19.56 -26.85
CA THR A 598 -5.56 20.64 -25.82
C THR A 598 -4.91 20.10 -24.48
N GLY A 599 -3.68 20.46 -24.04
CA GLY A 599 -3.15 20.15 -22.67
C GLY A 599 -1.68 19.67 -22.57
N TYR A 600 -1.00 19.82 -21.42
CA TYR A 600 0.43 19.46 -21.22
C TYR A 600 0.60 18.08 -20.54
N ILE A 601 1.43 17.19 -21.11
CA ILE A 601 1.94 15.98 -20.45
C ILE A 601 3.47 15.97 -20.58
N LEU A 602 4.16 15.79 -19.46
CA LEU A 602 5.61 15.63 -19.42
C LEU A 602 5.93 14.14 -19.43
N PHE A 603 6.74 13.66 -20.38
CA PHE A 603 7.12 12.25 -20.43
C PHE A 603 8.56 12.08 -19.92
N ARG A 604 8.77 11.26 -18.89
CA ARG A 604 10.11 10.73 -18.56
C ARG A 604 10.05 9.24 -18.30
N ASN A 605 10.92 8.52 -19.01
CA ASN A 605 11.17 7.12 -18.73
C ASN A 605 12.05 7.02 -17.49
N SER A 606 11.68 6.16 -16.56
CA SER A 606 12.54 5.78 -15.43
C SER A 606 13.80 5.03 -15.88
N PHE A 607 13.88 4.67 -17.18
CA PHE A 607 15.03 4.06 -17.85
C PHE A 607 15.39 4.86 -19.12
N PRO A 608 16.57 5.52 -19.18
CA PRO A 608 17.00 6.29 -20.35
C PRO A 608 17.22 5.44 -21.62
N SER A 609 17.39 4.12 -21.46
CA SER A 609 17.80 3.18 -22.52
C SER A 609 16.66 2.43 -23.19
N MET A 610 15.40 2.67 -22.80
CA MET A 610 14.23 2.18 -23.53
C MET A 610 13.64 3.34 -24.35
N PRO A 611 14.07 3.56 -25.60
CA PRO A 611 13.42 4.52 -26.47
C PRO A 611 12.02 4.02 -26.78
N ILE A 612 11.01 4.72 -26.27
CA ILE A 612 9.63 4.57 -26.74
C ILE A 612 9.57 5.34 -28.05
N SER A 613 9.41 4.63 -29.18
CA SER A 613 9.33 5.26 -30.51
C SER A 613 8.04 6.06 -30.71
N SER A 614 7.00 5.78 -29.90
CA SER A 614 5.66 6.34 -30.04
C SER A 614 5.00 6.47 -28.65
N TYR A 615 4.75 7.69 -28.19
CA TYR A 615 4.07 7.91 -26.92
C TYR A 615 2.56 7.60 -27.05
N PRO A 616 1.96 6.90 -26.10
CA PRO A 616 0.54 6.56 -26.12
C PRO A 616 -0.29 7.83 -26.00
N THR A 617 -1.27 8.02 -26.88
CA THR A 617 -2.23 9.12 -26.78
C THR A 617 -3.17 8.84 -25.60
N PRO A 618 -3.05 9.61 -24.50
CA PRO A 618 -3.86 9.38 -23.32
C PRO A 618 -5.31 9.78 -23.59
N GLU A 619 -6.23 8.98 -23.09
CA GLU A 619 -7.62 9.38 -22.94
C GLU A 619 -7.83 9.89 -21.51
N VAL A 620 -8.04 11.20 -21.35
CA VAL A 620 -8.38 11.81 -20.05
C VAL A 620 -9.87 12.09 -20.02
N TRP A 621 -10.50 11.79 -18.89
CA TRP A 621 -11.91 12.04 -18.66
C TRP A 621 -12.04 13.10 -17.58
N ALA A 622 -12.71 14.20 -17.90
CA ALA A 622 -13.12 15.20 -16.91
C ALA A 622 -14.57 14.91 -16.50
N THR A 623 -14.87 15.06 -15.22
CA THR A 623 -16.24 14.99 -14.73
C THR A 623 -16.79 16.41 -14.63
N ASN A 624 -17.87 16.69 -15.34
CA ASN A 624 -18.61 17.93 -15.25
C ASN A 624 -19.22 18.09 -13.84
N PRO A 625 -19.57 19.31 -13.42
CA PRO A 625 -20.24 19.56 -12.14
C PRO A 625 -21.56 18.78 -11.95
N ASP A 626 -22.20 18.35 -13.04
CA ASP A 626 -23.41 17.53 -13.04
C ASP A 626 -23.14 16.01 -12.92
N GLY A 627 -21.87 15.61 -12.80
CA GLY A 627 -21.44 14.21 -12.69
C GLY A 627 -21.27 13.50 -14.03
N SER A 628 -21.52 14.15 -15.17
CA SER A 628 -21.28 13.56 -16.50
C SER A 628 -19.79 13.56 -16.85
N SER A 629 -19.28 12.49 -17.45
CA SER A 629 -17.88 12.40 -17.87
C SER A 629 -17.71 12.81 -19.34
N VAL A 630 -16.76 13.69 -19.61
CA VAL A 630 -16.38 14.15 -20.95
C VAL A 630 -14.93 13.76 -21.21
N SER A 631 -14.68 13.14 -22.37
CA SER A 631 -13.32 12.88 -22.83
C SER A 631 -12.64 14.20 -23.22
N VAL A 632 -11.51 14.51 -22.60
CA VAL A 632 -10.65 15.66 -22.90
C VAL A 632 -9.51 15.19 -23.79
N GLU A 633 -9.37 15.83 -24.95
CA GLU A 633 -8.29 15.57 -25.90
C GLU A 633 -7.06 16.42 -25.53
N ILE A 634 -5.89 15.78 -25.43
CA ILE A 634 -4.64 16.41 -24.95
C ILE A 634 -3.74 16.83 -26.12
N ASP A 635 -3.24 18.07 -26.10
CA ASP A 635 -2.49 18.69 -27.20
C ASP A 635 -1.04 18.20 -27.25
N PRO A 636 -0.60 17.60 -28.37
CA PRO A 636 0.77 17.16 -28.50
C PRO A 636 1.79 18.25 -28.87
N SER A 637 1.35 19.48 -29.20
CA SER A 637 2.25 20.61 -29.48
C SER A 637 2.99 21.16 -28.25
N TYR A 638 2.62 20.70 -27.06
CA TYR A 638 3.17 21.11 -25.76
C TYR A 638 4.01 20.03 -25.06
N TRP A 639 4.46 19.00 -25.80
CA TRP A 639 5.32 17.95 -25.29
C TRP A 639 6.75 18.45 -25.10
N ALA A 640 7.25 18.45 -23.85
CA ALA A 640 8.66 18.73 -23.61
C ALA A 640 9.51 17.54 -24.08
N SER A 641 10.45 17.83 -24.98
CA SER A 641 11.47 16.87 -25.42
C SER A 641 12.40 16.56 -24.24
N PRO A 642 12.93 15.32 -24.11
CA PRO A 642 13.91 14.98 -23.07
C PRO A 642 15.19 15.83 -23.08
N ASN A 643 15.43 16.57 -24.17
CA ASN A 643 16.62 17.37 -24.44
C ASN A 643 16.41 18.89 -24.34
N SER A 644 15.25 19.36 -23.86
CA SER A 644 14.97 20.78 -23.63
C SER A 644 14.75 21.09 -22.15
#